data_AF-A0A662B606-F1
#
_entry.id   AF-A0A662B606-F1
#
_cell.length_a   1.000
_cell.length_b   1.000
_cell.length_c   1.000
_cell.angle_alpha   90.00
_cell.angle_beta   90.00
_cell.angle_gamma   90.00
#
_symmetry.space_group_name_H-M   'P 1'
#
loop_
_entity.id
_entity.type
_entity.pdbx_description
1 polymer ?
#
loop_
_entity_poly.entity_id
_entity_poly.type
_entity_poly.pdbx_seq_one_letter_code
_entity_poly.pdbx_strand_id
1 'polypeptide(L)'
;TLIHTVLNTLIKGFESDPRSFIMASKYMKRYLAVLAELPELKETIFKFTLAVYVENIHFWENTSKIDSWLKQENDIFKGDSSSLLKTVGHKWFARLSKQIKNIDKWQDLVEKIPDYDQIAERFADSADLLSSFIEKFHYIFYLMQMDGMLAHRERLIWKLNKMLSQTIDELENEQIRSFIETVFRFAQELRAEHGSSILDMFLTIGKKTIDLKKEAKADLVSYYENKLIDFGFETPGMVYVNEDWQLSVNENHIKNIRVWLDLIEYSEMEMEKLLSALIVNLRIGGIFISDTDLFQREITKILNSNIAPFYKKVKQLTRIFPVYFNEIGAEGDIRKVTTTIDEVYHREDKLVHFLRKQVHTESNNTLIELTLKVFKFWCDGNLEILKPVLPKNVFNAIDKKSKCYAPIHKMAVALCRLNNSTPEEVLALDSNTLNQLIDQLPEGHSIDKERLRDIHLLYTFLKEKYSFETVDITELLTRFPYIDDKEIKKLRKALQENDFETSLKLIYSFMNQLKSIIFNPEPSQSWENIYHKRHIAIGIPSMYGVYRETKFEALGLTFRLENVATRLMEKVVEGINLNYISAKTLNDIYFILEYFREGLELDGITNQSFNANLRMLKYSLSSQSFSFDQYVNIFQFIAEDVKRVLIKYFLKTYEIPLRTIIPQLFNGTKEYSDRETVQLVNKESEKFYRDVIAEAFLMQPLDNFISSILESLRQMTDNLPVETISEVMSYNSNLIITRLLKPNKFVDNQVFLGSKAYHLKNLRMAGFPIPPGFVLTTEIFRRRKAILGHPELKKEMHDLIRKHLRYIERGSGKQFGNPDNPLLLSVRSGSAISMPGAMDTFLNVGMNDEITDSLSKKPGLAWSAWDSYRRLLQSWGMAYGLSRDEFDEVMDRFKVEYKVGQKAELSPEAMRKIAFAYKQTLKDNHILFEEDIFRQLLATINFVFDSWSSDRAKAYREHLEIADEWGTAVIVQRMVFGNLQKNSGTGVVFTQNPKKKKHGVNLYGDFTLQSQGEDIVAGLVKPLPVSNNQRTNMNGEETTLQELFPEIYQRIYEIASNLIEEHGYSPQEIEFTFESGNPDDLYILQTRDLDMAISQAVTVFSKSVDKMILTGRGIGIGGSALNGRVAFDLDDIAQLRKKYPEESVILVRPDTVPDDIAMIFETDGLLTGKGGATSHAAVTAVRLGITSVVNCTSLDVDEESKTCRLNEYLFNVGDKIAIDGNLGNVYKGNYPMEKEQNYNEFRY
;
A
#
# COMPACT_ATOMS: atom_id res chain seq x y z
N THR A 1 75.03 -29.13 47.11
CA THR A 1 73.85 -29.43 47.96
C THR A 1 72.54 -29.33 47.20
N LEU A 2 72.14 -28.17 46.67
CA LEU A 2 70.85 -28.00 45.96
C LEU A 2 70.65 -28.99 44.80
N ILE A 3 71.68 -29.20 43.96
CA ILE A 3 71.63 -30.14 42.83
C ILE A 3 71.37 -31.59 43.29
N HIS A 4 71.99 -32.01 44.40
CA HIS A 4 71.78 -33.37 44.95
C HIS A 4 70.37 -33.52 45.52
N THR A 5 69.82 -32.48 46.17
CA THR A 5 68.44 -32.48 46.65
C THR A 5 67.46 -32.58 45.48
N VAL A 6 67.67 -31.82 44.40
CA VAL A 6 66.84 -31.90 43.20
C VAL A 6 66.94 -33.27 42.53
N LEU A 7 68.15 -33.82 42.39
CA LEU A 7 68.34 -35.15 41.79
C LEU A 7 67.67 -36.26 42.62
N ASN A 8 67.76 -36.20 43.94
CA ASN A 8 67.06 -37.15 44.82
C ASN A 8 65.54 -37.03 44.73
N THR A 9 65.01 -35.81 44.59
CA THR A 9 63.58 -35.59 44.35
C THR A 9 63.15 -36.14 42.99
N LEU A 10 63.97 -35.98 41.94
CA LEU A 10 63.69 -36.56 40.63
C LEU A 10 63.71 -38.10 40.67
N ILE A 11 64.66 -38.72 41.37
CA ILE A 11 64.71 -40.19 41.54
C ILE A 11 63.46 -40.69 42.28
N LYS A 12 63.08 -40.07 43.40
CA LYS A 12 61.85 -40.42 44.13
C LYS A 12 60.59 -40.18 43.30
N GLY A 13 60.58 -39.11 42.51
CA GLY A 13 59.49 -38.80 41.59
C GLY A 13 59.32 -39.89 40.55
N PHE A 14 60.42 -40.39 39.97
CA PHE A 14 60.39 -41.49 39.01
C PHE A 14 59.85 -42.79 39.62
N GLU A 15 60.22 -43.11 40.87
CA GLU A 15 59.66 -44.27 41.58
C GLU A 15 58.14 -44.16 41.80
N SER A 16 57.63 -42.94 41.99
CA SER A 16 56.19 -42.69 42.22
C SER A 16 55.35 -42.59 40.95
N ASP A 17 55.91 -42.00 39.88
CA ASP A 17 55.25 -41.80 38.60
C ASP A 17 56.24 -41.98 37.45
N PRO A 18 56.55 -43.24 37.07
CA PRO A 18 57.47 -43.50 35.98
C PRO A 18 57.04 -42.89 34.64
N ARG A 19 55.72 -42.71 34.43
CA ARG A 19 55.11 -42.27 33.17
C ARG A 19 55.52 -40.83 32.81
N SER A 20 55.45 -39.91 33.76
CA SER A 20 55.87 -38.51 33.53
C SER A 20 57.35 -38.38 33.14
N PHE A 21 58.19 -39.28 33.67
CA PHE A 21 59.63 -39.26 33.46
C PHE A 21 60.05 -39.88 32.13
N ILE A 22 59.38 -40.96 31.68
CA ILE A 22 59.61 -41.49 30.33
C ILE A 22 59.20 -40.47 29.26
N MET A 23 58.06 -39.77 29.43
CA MET A 23 57.62 -38.71 28.50
C MET A 23 58.60 -37.54 28.46
N ALA A 24 59.29 -37.26 29.57
CA ALA A 24 60.30 -36.22 29.65
C ALA A 24 61.73 -36.66 29.24
N SER A 25 61.92 -37.91 28.79
CA SER A 25 63.24 -38.49 28.48
C SER A 25 64.09 -37.66 27.49
N LYS A 26 63.47 -37.04 26.49
CA LYS A 26 64.13 -36.11 25.55
C LYS A 26 64.71 -34.87 26.24
N TYR A 27 63.97 -34.30 27.19
CA TYR A 27 64.44 -33.16 27.97
C TYR A 27 65.55 -33.58 28.93
N MET A 28 65.49 -34.78 29.50
CA MET A 28 66.56 -35.32 30.35
C MET A 28 67.87 -35.45 29.56
N LYS A 29 67.80 -36.00 28.34
CA LYS A 29 68.94 -36.03 27.41
C LYS A 29 69.55 -34.64 27.20
N ARG A 30 68.73 -33.60 27.02
CA ARG A 30 69.21 -32.23 26.75
C ARG A 30 69.77 -31.53 27.99
N TYR A 31 69.06 -31.59 29.12
CA TYR A 31 69.38 -30.78 30.30
C TYR A 31 70.32 -31.48 31.28
N LEU A 32 70.35 -32.82 31.32
CA LEU A 32 71.28 -33.57 32.17
C LEU A 32 72.64 -33.81 31.52
N ALA A 33 72.81 -33.53 30.22
CA ALA A 33 74.08 -33.73 29.51
C ALA A 33 75.25 -33.01 30.17
N VAL A 34 75.07 -31.74 30.56
CA VAL A 34 76.10 -30.93 31.23
C VAL A 34 76.41 -31.46 32.63
N LEU A 35 75.40 -31.99 33.33
CA LEU A 35 75.57 -32.53 34.68
C LEU A 35 76.20 -33.93 34.67
N ALA A 36 76.04 -34.70 33.58
CA ALA A 36 76.64 -36.01 33.40
C ALA A 36 78.17 -35.97 33.17
N GLU A 37 78.74 -34.79 32.87
CA GLU A 37 80.19 -34.58 32.77
C GLU A 37 80.87 -34.34 34.12
N LEU A 38 80.10 -34.01 35.18
CA LEU A 38 80.63 -33.76 36.52
C LEU A 38 80.99 -35.09 37.24
N PRO A 39 82.25 -35.29 37.68
CA PRO A 39 82.71 -36.57 38.23
C PRO A 39 81.88 -37.10 39.41
N GLU A 40 81.39 -36.19 40.27
CA GLU A 40 80.64 -36.53 41.49
C GLU A 40 79.19 -36.98 41.23
N LEU A 41 78.60 -36.58 40.11
CA LEU A 41 77.20 -36.82 39.77
C LEU A 41 77.02 -37.79 38.60
N LYS A 42 78.09 -38.04 37.84
CA LYS A 42 78.12 -38.86 36.63
C LYS A 42 77.50 -40.23 36.81
N GLU A 43 77.83 -40.95 37.88
CA GLU A 43 77.32 -42.30 38.12
C GLU A 43 75.82 -42.30 38.49
N THR A 44 75.40 -41.36 39.34
CA THR A 44 74.00 -41.25 39.78
C THR A 44 73.09 -40.81 38.64
N ILE A 45 73.51 -39.84 37.84
CA ILE A 45 72.78 -39.37 36.66
C ILE A 45 72.71 -40.46 35.60
N PHE A 46 73.83 -41.16 35.34
CA PHE A 46 73.84 -42.28 34.41
C PHE A 46 72.88 -43.40 34.83
N LYS A 47 72.92 -43.85 36.10
CA LYS A 47 72.01 -44.88 36.61
C LYS A 47 70.54 -44.46 36.55
N PHE A 48 70.24 -43.21 36.91
CA PHE A 48 68.89 -42.67 36.87
C PHE A 48 68.35 -42.61 35.44
N THR A 49 69.09 -42.00 34.50
CA THR A 49 68.66 -41.93 33.11
C THR A 49 68.61 -43.30 32.45
N LEU A 50 69.53 -44.21 32.77
CA LEU A 50 69.46 -45.61 32.33
C LEU A 50 68.14 -46.26 32.77
N ALA A 51 67.72 -46.07 34.03
CA ALA A 51 66.45 -46.60 34.52
C ALA A 51 65.24 -46.01 33.79
N VAL A 52 65.23 -44.70 33.51
CA VAL A 52 64.18 -44.05 32.72
C VAL A 52 64.12 -44.61 31.30
N TYR A 53 65.25 -44.82 30.63
CA TYR A 53 65.28 -45.39 29.27
C TYR A 53 64.91 -46.89 29.23
N VAL A 54 65.25 -47.67 30.26
CA VAL A 54 64.79 -49.07 30.40
C VAL A 54 63.28 -49.11 30.55
N GLU A 55 62.73 -48.26 31.41
CA GLU A 55 61.28 -48.17 31.61
C GLU A 55 60.56 -47.66 30.36
N ASN A 56 61.17 -46.73 29.60
CA ASN A 56 60.65 -46.26 28.32
C ASN A 56 60.51 -47.42 27.31
N ILE A 57 61.54 -48.27 27.17
CA ILE A 57 61.49 -49.45 26.27
C ILE A 57 60.38 -50.41 26.72
N HIS A 58 60.31 -50.72 28.02
CA HIS A 58 59.28 -51.62 28.56
C HIS A 58 57.87 -51.06 28.38
N PHE A 59 57.67 -49.76 28.59
CA PHE A 59 56.40 -49.10 28.35
C PHE A 59 55.95 -49.28 26.90
N TRP A 60 56.79 -48.96 25.91
CA TRP A 60 56.43 -49.06 24.49
C TRP A 60 56.24 -50.51 24.03
N GLU A 61 57.03 -51.47 24.51
CA GLU A 61 56.86 -52.89 24.19
C GLU A 61 55.53 -53.44 24.75
N ASN A 62 55.18 -53.07 25.98
CA ASN A 62 53.97 -53.55 26.66
C ASN A 62 52.69 -52.86 26.17
N THR A 63 52.77 -51.59 25.76
CA THR A 63 51.59 -50.82 25.30
C THR A 63 51.33 -50.98 23.81
N SER A 64 52.36 -51.13 22.97
CA SER A 64 52.15 -51.35 21.54
C SER A 64 51.51 -52.71 21.24
N LYS A 65 52.14 -53.82 21.66
CA LYS A 65 51.68 -55.19 21.32
C LYS A 65 51.34 -55.36 19.82
N ILE A 66 52.09 -54.67 18.95
CA ILE A 66 51.81 -54.61 17.51
C ILE A 66 51.74 -56.00 16.85
N ASP A 67 52.57 -56.95 17.32
CA ASP A 67 52.56 -58.34 16.88
C ASP A 67 51.22 -59.07 17.15
N SER A 68 50.49 -58.69 18.19
CA SER A 68 49.17 -59.24 18.52
C SER A 68 48.08 -58.55 17.72
N TRP A 69 48.17 -57.23 17.56
CA TRP A 69 47.20 -56.45 16.79
C TRP A 69 47.20 -56.84 15.31
N LEU A 70 48.37 -56.96 14.68
CA LEU A 70 48.47 -57.40 13.27
C LEU A 70 47.89 -58.80 13.03
N LYS A 71 47.95 -59.70 14.03
CA LYS A 71 47.32 -61.04 13.94
C LYS A 71 45.80 -60.99 14.01
N GLN A 72 45.24 -60.00 14.72
CA GLN A 72 43.80 -59.81 14.83
C GLN A 72 43.23 -59.17 13.54
N GLU A 73 43.99 -58.30 12.90
CA GLU A 73 43.61 -57.59 11.66
C GLU A 73 44.04 -58.31 10.36
N ASN A 74 44.19 -59.64 10.41
CA ASN A 74 44.78 -60.45 9.34
C ASN A 74 44.01 -60.38 7.99
N ASP A 75 42.73 -60.01 8.03
CA ASP A 75 41.89 -59.88 6.85
C ASP A 75 42.18 -58.60 6.04
N ILE A 76 42.76 -57.59 6.70
CA ILE A 76 43.05 -56.25 6.13
C ILE A 76 44.49 -56.16 5.64
N PHE A 77 45.44 -56.74 6.38
CA PHE A 77 46.88 -56.71 6.08
C PHE A 77 47.30 -57.93 5.25
N LYS A 78 47.20 -57.81 3.92
CA LYS A 78 47.51 -58.91 2.98
C LYS A 78 48.95 -58.87 2.45
N GLY A 79 49.68 -57.78 2.67
CA GLY A 79 51.08 -57.58 2.27
C GLY A 79 52.14 -58.17 3.23
N ASP A 80 53.43 -57.97 2.90
CA ASP A 80 54.58 -58.42 3.72
C ASP A 80 54.74 -57.57 5.00
N SER A 81 53.97 -57.93 6.03
CA SER A 81 54.03 -57.34 7.37
C SER A 81 55.35 -57.60 8.11
N SER A 82 56.25 -58.42 7.55
CA SER A 82 57.54 -58.74 8.19
C SER A 82 58.47 -57.53 8.28
N SER A 83 58.37 -56.59 7.33
CA SER A 83 59.13 -55.34 7.29
C SER A 83 58.73 -54.39 8.44
N LEU A 84 57.43 -54.29 8.72
CA LEU A 84 56.86 -53.51 9.82
C LEU A 84 57.26 -54.11 11.18
N LEU A 85 57.08 -55.43 11.36
CA LEU A 85 57.47 -56.15 12.58
C LEU A 85 58.98 -56.11 12.86
N LYS A 86 59.81 -56.04 11.82
CA LYS A 86 61.27 -55.86 11.96
C LYS A 86 61.64 -54.45 12.45
N THR A 87 60.81 -53.45 12.14
CA THR A 87 61.10 -52.04 12.41
C THR A 87 60.61 -51.58 13.77
N VAL A 88 59.44 -52.09 14.21
CA VAL A 88 58.74 -51.67 15.44
C VAL A 88 58.13 -52.83 16.26
N GLY A 89 58.34 -54.09 15.87
CA GLY A 89 57.81 -55.26 16.59
C GLY A 89 58.72 -55.81 17.70
N HIS A 90 58.29 -56.88 18.35
CA HIS A 90 58.98 -57.49 19.50
C HIS A 90 60.48 -57.79 19.25
N LYS A 91 60.86 -58.20 18.03
CA LYS A 91 62.28 -58.46 17.68
C LYS A 91 63.16 -57.20 17.79
N TRP A 92 62.61 -56.02 17.52
CA TRP A 92 63.33 -54.75 17.63
C TRP A 92 63.45 -54.31 19.09
N PHE A 93 62.38 -54.40 19.88
CA PHE A 93 62.43 -54.13 21.32
C PHE A 93 63.38 -55.08 22.05
N ALA A 94 63.37 -56.39 21.74
CA ALA A 94 64.32 -57.35 22.27
C ALA A 94 65.79 -56.98 21.95
N ARG A 95 66.05 -56.39 20.77
CA ARG A 95 67.37 -55.87 20.41
C ARG A 95 67.74 -54.64 21.24
N LEU A 96 66.83 -53.68 21.43
CA LEU A 96 67.05 -52.50 22.28
C LEU A 96 67.31 -52.91 23.74
N SER A 97 66.51 -53.83 24.27
CA SER A 97 66.67 -54.39 25.62
C SER A 97 68.00 -55.13 25.81
N LYS A 98 68.56 -55.72 24.75
CA LYS A 98 69.92 -56.30 24.79
C LYS A 98 71.00 -55.23 24.69
N GLN A 99 70.79 -54.19 23.88
CA GLN A 99 71.73 -53.08 23.73
C GLN A 99 71.87 -52.27 25.02
N ILE A 100 70.75 -51.90 25.66
CA ILE A 100 70.74 -51.07 26.87
C ILE A 100 71.44 -51.74 28.05
N LYS A 101 71.41 -53.09 28.14
CA LYS A 101 72.14 -53.87 29.17
C LYS A 101 73.65 -53.83 29.02
N ASN A 102 74.17 -53.52 27.83
CA ASN A 102 75.60 -53.51 27.51
C ASN A 102 76.18 -52.09 27.45
N ILE A 103 75.41 -51.06 27.82
CA ILE A 103 75.85 -49.67 27.81
C ILE A 103 76.40 -49.30 29.19
N ASP A 104 77.62 -48.78 29.22
CA ASP A 104 78.34 -48.32 30.42
C ASP A 104 78.69 -46.81 30.37
N LYS A 105 78.39 -46.13 29.25
CA LYS A 105 78.67 -44.70 29.02
C LYS A 105 77.43 -43.90 28.70
N TRP A 106 77.36 -42.69 29.25
CA TRP A 106 76.28 -41.72 29.00
C TRP A 106 76.07 -41.42 27.51
N GLN A 107 77.14 -41.19 26.76
CA GLN A 107 77.06 -40.85 25.34
C GLN A 107 76.45 -41.99 24.52
N ASP A 108 76.84 -43.24 24.83
CA ASP A 108 76.28 -44.43 24.19
C ASP A 108 74.78 -44.62 24.52
N LEU A 109 74.35 -44.30 25.74
CA LEU A 109 72.94 -44.34 26.15
C LEU A 109 72.08 -43.37 25.33
N VAL A 110 72.57 -42.14 25.19
CA VAL A 110 71.85 -41.03 24.57
C VAL A 110 71.85 -41.07 23.04
N GLU A 111 72.88 -41.65 22.42
CA GLU A 111 73.00 -41.76 20.96
C GLU A 111 72.40 -43.06 20.41
N LYS A 112 72.51 -44.19 21.14
CA LYS A 112 72.14 -45.51 20.61
C LYS A 112 70.75 -45.99 21.03
N ILE A 113 70.20 -45.47 22.13
CA ILE A 113 68.86 -45.82 22.60
C ILE A 113 67.90 -44.67 22.29
N PRO A 114 66.76 -44.94 21.63
CA PRO A 114 65.79 -43.90 21.32
C PRO A 114 65.08 -43.41 22.59
N ASP A 115 64.87 -42.10 22.68
CA ASP A 115 63.99 -41.50 23.69
C ASP A 115 62.50 -41.69 23.33
N TYR A 116 61.60 -41.25 24.20
CA TYR A 116 60.15 -41.45 24.05
C TYR A 116 59.60 -40.90 22.73
N ASP A 117 59.98 -39.67 22.36
CA ASP A 117 59.53 -39.03 21.12
C ASP A 117 60.13 -39.75 19.90
N GLN A 118 61.39 -40.18 19.97
CA GLN A 118 62.04 -40.91 18.87
C GLN A 118 61.41 -42.29 18.61
N ILE A 119 60.93 -42.98 19.64
CA ILE A 119 60.16 -44.22 19.45
C ILE A 119 58.82 -43.88 18.78
N ALA A 120 58.10 -42.86 19.26
CA ALA A 120 56.83 -42.42 18.68
C ALA A 120 56.96 -42.01 17.19
N GLU A 121 57.99 -41.24 16.84
CA GLU A 121 58.30 -40.86 15.46
C GLU A 121 58.55 -42.09 14.58
N ARG A 122 59.31 -43.06 15.08
CA ARG A 122 59.59 -44.31 14.35
C ARG A 122 58.32 -45.11 14.08
N PHE A 123 57.38 -45.18 15.03
CA PHE A 123 56.07 -45.78 14.80
C PHE A 123 55.30 -45.01 13.72
N ALA A 124 55.22 -43.69 13.79
CA ALA A 124 54.52 -42.86 12.80
C ALA A 124 55.11 -42.96 11.37
N ASP A 125 56.44 -43.01 11.25
CA ASP A 125 57.13 -43.12 9.97
C ASP A 125 57.05 -44.53 9.38
N SER A 126 56.90 -45.56 10.22
CA SER A 126 56.76 -46.94 9.75
C SER A 126 55.46 -47.21 8.98
N ALA A 127 54.49 -46.29 9.04
CA ALA A 127 53.32 -46.30 8.16
C ALA A 127 53.71 -46.26 6.67
N ASP A 128 54.86 -45.64 6.33
CA ASP A 128 55.30 -45.52 4.94
C ASP A 128 55.83 -46.86 4.36
N LEU A 129 56.04 -47.87 5.21
CA LEU A 129 56.45 -49.22 4.82
C LEU A 129 55.30 -50.07 4.26
N LEU A 130 54.06 -49.67 4.52
CA LEU A 130 52.87 -50.36 4.02
C LEU A 130 52.61 -49.94 2.56
N SER A 131 52.13 -50.87 1.73
CA SER A 131 51.95 -50.60 0.30
C SER A 131 50.54 -50.10 -0.02
N SER A 132 49.51 -50.63 0.63
CA SER A 132 48.10 -50.24 0.42
C SER A 132 47.69 -49.07 1.32
N PHE A 133 46.88 -48.15 0.79
CA PHE A 133 46.27 -47.10 1.60
C PHE A 133 45.42 -47.67 2.74
N ILE A 134 44.64 -48.73 2.50
CA ILE A 134 43.75 -49.31 3.53
C ILE A 134 44.60 -49.81 4.71
N GLU A 135 45.72 -50.46 4.42
CA GLU A 135 46.69 -50.89 5.44
C GLU A 135 47.27 -49.69 6.20
N LYS A 136 47.70 -48.63 5.49
CA LYS A 136 48.23 -47.40 6.13
C LYS A 136 47.20 -46.71 7.01
N PHE A 137 45.95 -46.63 6.55
CA PHE A 137 44.84 -45.99 7.25
C PHE A 137 44.54 -46.71 8.57
N HIS A 138 44.35 -48.03 8.53
CA HIS A 138 44.14 -48.84 9.73
C HIS A 138 45.34 -48.82 10.67
N TYR A 139 46.56 -48.76 10.13
CA TYR A 139 47.77 -48.65 10.94
C TYR A 139 47.88 -47.32 11.68
N ILE A 140 47.66 -46.19 10.99
CA ILE A 140 47.67 -44.86 11.62
C ILE A 140 46.59 -44.78 12.71
N PHE A 141 45.42 -45.39 12.48
CA PHE A 141 44.37 -45.46 13.48
C PHE A 141 44.78 -46.24 14.74
N TYR A 142 45.40 -47.42 14.55
CA TYR A 142 46.00 -48.15 15.67
C TYR A 142 47.02 -47.29 16.43
N LEU A 143 47.87 -46.53 15.74
CA LEU A 143 48.80 -45.60 16.38
C LEU A 143 48.07 -44.53 17.21
N MET A 144 46.94 -44.01 16.74
CA MET A 144 46.18 -43.00 17.49
C MET A 144 45.61 -43.53 18.82
N GLN A 145 45.25 -44.82 18.87
CA GLN A 145 44.74 -45.47 20.08
C GLN A 145 45.84 -45.80 21.11
N MET A 146 47.11 -45.75 20.72
CA MET A 146 48.22 -46.04 21.63
C MET A 146 48.44 -44.91 22.64
N ASP A 147 48.54 -45.28 23.93
CA ASP A 147 48.91 -44.38 25.03
C ASP A 147 50.20 -43.59 24.77
N GLY A 148 51.16 -44.21 24.07
CA GLY A 148 52.45 -43.60 23.72
C GLY A 148 52.37 -42.44 22.73
N MET A 149 51.32 -42.41 21.89
CA MET A 149 51.22 -41.51 20.75
C MET A 149 50.44 -40.21 21.04
N LEU A 150 50.01 -39.98 22.29
CA LEU A 150 49.19 -38.81 22.69
C LEU A 150 49.73 -37.47 22.16
N ALA A 151 51.02 -37.18 22.35
CA ALA A 151 51.66 -35.94 21.89
C ALA A 151 51.80 -35.83 20.35
N HIS A 152 51.61 -36.94 19.64
CA HIS A 152 51.74 -37.02 18.17
C HIS A 152 50.38 -37.21 17.46
N ARG A 153 49.26 -37.30 18.18
CA ARG A 153 47.92 -37.55 17.60
C ARG A 153 47.54 -36.52 16.53
N GLU A 154 47.75 -35.23 16.78
CA GLU A 154 47.48 -34.18 15.78
C GLU A 154 48.30 -34.35 14.49
N ARG A 155 49.57 -34.74 14.62
CA ARG A 155 50.44 -35.03 13.45
C ARG A 155 49.94 -36.26 12.69
N LEU A 156 49.44 -37.29 13.39
CA LEU A 156 48.86 -38.48 12.78
C LEU A 156 47.55 -38.15 12.05
N ILE A 157 46.67 -37.35 12.65
CA ILE A 157 45.42 -36.92 12.03
C ILE A 157 45.70 -36.07 10.78
N TRP A 158 46.69 -35.16 10.84
CA TRP A 158 47.11 -34.40 9.67
C TRP A 158 47.66 -35.31 8.55
N LYS A 159 48.49 -36.31 8.90
CA LYS A 159 49.01 -37.31 7.94
C LYS A 159 47.86 -38.10 7.31
N LEU A 160 46.85 -38.49 8.12
CA LEU A 160 45.64 -39.16 7.66
C LEU A 160 44.84 -38.28 6.69
N ASN A 161 44.61 -37.00 7.02
CA ASN A 161 43.90 -36.08 6.13
C ASN A 161 44.62 -35.88 4.79
N LYS A 162 45.96 -35.76 4.81
CA LYS A 162 46.75 -35.68 3.58
C LYS A 162 46.64 -36.94 2.73
N MET A 163 46.57 -38.12 3.36
CA MET A 163 46.39 -39.39 2.65
C MET A 163 44.98 -39.52 2.05
N LEU A 164 43.93 -39.10 2.78
CA LEU A 164 42.55 -39.11 2.25
C LEU A 164 42.45 -38.38 0.91
N SER A 165 43.15 -37.26 0.77
CA SER A 165 43.18 -36.48 -0.48
C SER A 165 43.81 -37.22 -1.66
N GLN A 166 44.67 -38.21 -1.44
CA GLN A 166 45.38 -38.94 -2.51
C GLN A 166 44.62 -40.21 -2.93
N THR A 167 43.84 -40.79 -2.03
CA THR A 167 43.25 -42.13 -2.20
C THR A 167 41.92 -42.14 -2.93
N ILE A 168 41.08 -41.11 -2.79
CA ILE A 168 39.80 -41.09 -3.52
C ILE A 168 40.01 -41.16 -5.04
N ASP A 169 41.16 -40.66 -5.52
CA ASP A 169 41.54 -40.73 -6.93
C ASP A 169 41.96 -42.16 -7.38
N GLU A 170 42.26 -43.06 -6.44
CA GLU A 170 42.75 -44.44 -6.68
C GLU A 170 41.67 -45.53 -6.52
N LEU A 171 40.51 -45.20 -5.94
CA LEU A 171 39.43 -46.16 -5.64
C LEU A 171 38.41 -46.27 -6.78
N GLU A 172 37.88 -47.48 -7.02
CA GLU A 172 36.75 -47.68 -7.92
C GLU A 172 35.43 -47.19 -7.29
N ASN A 173 34.47 -46.74 -8.10
CA ASN A 173 33.21 -46.13 -7.65
C ASN A 173 32.43 -46.98 -6.61
N GLU A 174 32.44 -48.31 -6.74
CA GLU A 174 31.75 -49.23 -5.81
C GLU A 174 32.41 -49.26 -4.41
N GLN A 175 33.72 -48.99 -4.33
CA GLN A 175 34.50 -49.00 -3.09
C GLN A 175 34.40 -47.68 -2.33
N ILE A 176 34.13 -46.57 -3.02
CA ILE A 176 34.04 -45.21 -2.42
C ILE A 176 32.94 -45.15 -1.35
N ARG A 177 31.79 -45.81 -1.57
CA ARG A 177 30.68 -45.80 -0.60
C ARG A 177 31.05 -46.47 0.72
N SER A 178 31.65 -47.67 0.65
CA SER A 178 32.15 -48.41 1.82
C SER A 178 33.26 -47.63 2.55
N PHE A 179 34.09 -46.93 1.78
CA PHE A 179 35.13 -46.08 2.32
C PHE A 179 34.57 -44.88 3.09
N ILE A 180 33.60 -44.14 2.53
CA ILE A 180 32.91 -43.04 3.21
C ILE A 180 32.31 -43.54 4.54
N GLU A 181 31.60 -44.67 4.53
CA GLU A 181 31.00 -45.26 5.73
C GLU A 181 32.04 -45.59 6.80
N THR A 182 33.18 -46.12 6.38
CA THR A 182 34.31 -46.43 7.24
C THR A 182 34.88 -45.17 7.88
N VAL A 183 35.09 -44.10 7.11
CA VAL A 183 35.58 -42.82 7.65
C VAL A 183 34.60 -42.20 8.65
N PHE A 184 33.30 -42.17 8.34
CA PHE A 184 32.30 -41.60 9.25
C PHE A 184 32.18 -42.38 10.57
N ARG A 185 32.26 -43.72 10.53
CA ARG A 185 32.31 -44.55 11.74
C ARG A 185 33.52 -44.18 12.61
N PHE A 186 34.69 -44.00 12.02
CA PHE A 186 35.89 -43.61 12.75
C PHE A 186 35.83 -42.18 13.28
N ALA A 187 35.27 -41.24 12.51
CA ALA A 187 35.05 -39.88 12.97
C ALA A 187 34.17 -39.83 14.23
N GLN A 188 33.18 -40.74 14.34
CA GLN A 188 32.28 -40.78 15.50
C GLN A 188 33.01 -41.13 16.80
N GLU A 189 34.02 -42.00 16.74
CA GLU A 189 34.83 -42.40 17.91
C GLU A 189 35.74 -41.26 18.41
N LEU A 190 36.16 -40.36 17.50
CA LEU A 190 37.12 -39.28 17.78
C LEU A 190 36.46 -37.91 18.01
N ARG A 191 35.14 -37.81 17.85
CA ARG A 191 34.38 -36.55 17.82
C ARG A 191 34.62 -35.66 19.05
N ALA A 192 34.68 -36.25 20.24
CA ALA A 192 34.78 -35.50 21.50
C ALA A 192 36.13 -34.78 21.69
N GLU A 193 37.22 -35.34 21.17
CA GLU A 193 38.58 -34.83 21.41
C GLU A 193 39.17 -34.09 20.19
N HIS A 194 38.75 -34.44 18.97
CA HIS A 194 39.40 -33.96 17.73
C HIS A 194 38.42 -33.37 16.70
N GLY A 195 37.33 -32.74 17.16
CA GLY A 195 36.27 -32.19 16.30
C GLY A 195 36.78 -31.30 15.15
N SER A 196 37.70 -30.37 15.42
CA SER A 196 38.26 -29.47 14.41
C SER A 196 38.90 -30.23 13.24
N SER A 197 39.73 -31.23 13.53
CA SER A 197 40.46 -31.99 12.52
C SER A 197 39.54 -32.93 11.72
N ILE A 198 38.48 -33.44 12.35
CA ILE A 198 37.43 -34.23 11.68
C ILE A 198 36.69 -33.39 10.63
N LEU A 199 36.39 -32.13 10.94
CA LEU A 199 35.73 -31.22 10.00
C LEU A 199 36.59 -30.97 8.74
N ASP A 200 37.92 -30.87 8.88
CA ASP A 200 38.83 -30.74 7.74
C ASP A 200 38.86 -32.01 6.88
N MET A 201 38.76 -33.19 7.51
CA MET A 201 38.64 -34.48 6.81
C MET A 201 37.34 -34.54 6.00
N PHE A 202 36.21 -34.14 6.59
CA PHE A 202 34.93 -34.06 5.88
C PHE A 202 35.00 -33.06 4.72
N LEU A 203 35.59 -31.89 4.91
CA LEU A 203 35.76 -30.95 3.80
C LEU A 203 36.54 -31.56 2.62
N THR A 204 37.62 -32.28 2.92
CA THR A 204 38.49 -32.89 1.91
C THR A 204 37.78 -34.03 1.17
N ILE A 205 37.10 -34.93 1.91
CA ILE A 205 36.34 -36.03 1.30
C ILE A 205 35.17 -35.50 0.48
N GLY A 206 34.44 -34.50 1.00
CA GLY A 206 33.30 -33.91 0.29
C GLY A 206 33.72 -33.28 -1.04
N LYS A 207 34.77 -32.43 -1.05
CA LYS A 207 35.30 -31.82 -2.29
C LYS A 207 35.71 -32.88 -3.31
N LYS A 208 36.42 -33.92 -2.87
CA LYS A 208 36.83 -35.04 -3.73
C LYS A 208 35.66 -35.86 -4.26
N THR A 209 34.60 -36.05 -3.46
CA THR A 209 33.38 -36.73 -3.90
C THR A 209 32.65 -35.92 -4.98
N ILE A 210 32.68 -34.58 -4.89
CA ILE A 210 32.10 -33.67 -5.88
C ILE A 210 32.87 -33.70 -7.20
N ASP A 211 34.21 -33.86 -7.16
CA ASP A 211 35.09 -33.86 -8.34
C ASP A 211 34.97 -35.15 -9.22
N LEU A 212 34.27 -36.19 -8.75
CA LEU A 212 34.12 -37.46 -9.46
C LEU A 212 33.35 -37.34 -10.80
N LYS A 213 33.61 -38.25 -11.75
CA LYS A 213 33.00 -38.24 -13.11
C LYS A 213 31.47 -38.45 -13.08
N LYS A 214 30.76 -37.82 -14.03
CA LYS A 214 29.29 -37.63 -14.07
C LYS A 214 28.40 -38.87 -13.89
N GLU A 215 28.79 -40.05 -14.34
CA GLU A 215 27.87 -41.22 -14.40
C GLU A 215 27.52 -41.81 -13.02
N ALA A 216 28.33 -41.58 -11.97
CA ALA A 216 28.07 -42.04 -10.59
C ALA A 216 28.09 -40.91 -9.53
N LYS A 217 28.32 -39.65 -9.95
CA LYS A 217 28.52 -38.49 -9.06
C LYS A 217 27.30 -38.19 -8.18
N ALA A 218 26.09 -38.16 -8.75
CA ALA A 218 24.90 -37.67 -8.05
C ALA A 218 24.48 -38.56 -6.86
N ASP A 219 24.58 -39.89 -7.00
CA ASP A 219 24.23 -40.83 -5.93
C ASP A 219 25.25 -40.76 -4.78
N LEU A 220 26.55 -40.72 -5.10
CA LEU A 220 27.62 -40.64 -4.09
C LEU A 220 27.61 -39.31 -3.34
N VAL A 221 27.38 -38.18 -4.02
CA VAL A 221 27.23 -36.86 -3.40
C VAL A 221 26.03 -36.85 -2.45
N SER A 222 24.87 -37.36 -2.88
CA SER A 222 23.67 -37.48 -2.05
C SER A 222 23.88 -38.42 -0.84
N TYR A 223 24.63 -39.52 -1.01
CA TYR A 223 24.98 -40.43 0.07
C TYR A 223 25.91 -39.77 1.10
N TYR A 224 26.95 -39.09 0.63
CA TYR A 224 27.88 -38.33 1.48
C TYR A 224 27.14 -37.23 2.26
N GLU A 225 26.27 -36.48 1.58
CA GLU A 225 25.42 -35.44 2.16
C GLU A 225 24.55 -35.99 3.30
N ASN A 226 23.86 -37.11 3.09
CA ASN A 226 23.07 -37.75 4.14
C ASN A 226 23.94 -38.18 5.32
N LYS A 227 25.11 -38.79 5.08
CA LYS A 227 26.04 -39.20 6.16
C LYS A 227 26.55 -38.02 6.97
N LEU A 228 26.83 -36.88 6.32
CA LEU A 228 27.23 -35.64 6.99
C LEU A 228 26.10 -35.08 7.87
N ILE A 229 24.86 -35.09 7.39
CA ILE A 229 23.68 -34.67 8.16
C ILE A 229 23.44 -35.62 9.36
N ASP A 230 23.57 -36.94 9.15
CA ASP A 230 23.38 -37.95 10.19
C ASP A 230 24.46 -37.87 11.28
N PHE A 231 25.70 -37.51 10.93
CA PHE A 231 26.78 -37.27 11.88
C PHE A 231 26.45 -36.12 12.85
N GLY A 232 25.70 -35.12 12.38
CA GLY A 232 25.19 -34.01 13.18
C GLY A 232 26.05 -32.75 13.10
N PHE A 233 25.54 -31.69 13.72
CA PHE A 233 26.06 -30.33 13.60
C PHE A 233 26.57 -29.81 14.96
N GLU A 234 27.70 -29.08 14.94
CA GLU A 234 28.26 -28.44 16.13
C GLU A 234 27.55 -27.11 16.41
N THR A 235 26.64 -27.10 17.39
CA THR A 235 25.91 -25.89 17.85
C THR A 235 26.80 -25.00 18.74
N PRO A 236 26.45 -23.71 18.95
CA PRO A 236 27.28 -22.82 19.77
C PRO A 236 27.31 -23.25 21.25
N GLY A 237 26.36 -24.07 21.69
CA GLY A 237 26.21 -24.47 23.10
C GLY A 237 25.68 -23.34 23.98
N MET A 238 25.87 -23.46 25.30
CA MET A 238 25.52 -22.38 26.24
C MET A 238 26.57 -21.27 26.15
N VAL A 239 26.20 -20.13 25.57
CA VAL A 239 27.05 -18.94 25.49
C VAL A 239 26.99 -18.19 26.81
N TYR A 240 28.12 -18.09 27.51
CA TYR A 240 28.24 -17.31 28.74
C TYR A 240 29.61 -16.66 28.85
N VAL A 241 29.71 -15.61 29.65
CA VAL A 241 30.98 -14.92 29.92
C VAL A 241 31.60 -15.49 31.21
N ASN A 242 32.84 -15.95 31.13
CA ASN A 242 33.57 -16.53 32.26
C ASN A 242 34.10 -15.46 33.25
N GLU A 243 34.76 -15.88 34.33
CA GLU A 243 35.25 -14.96 35.37
C GLU A 243 36.34 -14.00 34.87
N ASP A 244 37.07 -14.39 33.81
CA ASP A 244 38.08 -13.58 33.10
C ASP A 244 37.46 -12.65 32.03
N TRP A 245 36.13 -12.56 32.00
CA TRP A 245 35.33 -11.76 31.06
C TRP A 245 35.44 -12.20 29.60
N GLN A 246 35.88 -13.43 29.36
CA GLN A 246 35.94 -14.04 28.03
C GLN A 246 34.66 -14.81 27.75
N LEU A 247 34.24 -14.79 26.49
CA LEU A 247 33.10 -15.56 26.04
C LEU A 247 33.45 -17.04 25.90
N SER A 248 32.64 -17.92 26.48
CA SER A 248 32.71 -19.37 26.31
C SER A 248 31.70 -19.81 25.25
N VAL A 249 32.19 -20.33 24.11
CA VAL A 249 31.40 -20.86 22.99
C VAL A 249 32.07 -22.13 22.48
N ASN A 250 31.31 -23.06 21.89
CA ASN A 250 31.88 -24.23 21.20
C ASN A 250 32.86 -23.78 20.09
N GLU A 251 34.14 -24.09 20.26
CA GLU A 251 35.23 -23.68 19.35
C GLU A 251 35.04 -24.23 17.92
N ASN A 252 34.30 -25.34 17.75
CA ASN A 252 34.06 -25.95 16.45
C ASN A 252 32.83 -25.39 15.72
N HIS A 253 32.00 -24.56 16.37
CA HIS A 253 30.74 -24.07 15.79
C HIS A 253 30.95 -23.31 14.47
N ILE A 254 31.78 -22.26 14.49
CA ILE A 254 32.08 -21.46 13.30
C ILE A 254 32.77 -22.30 12.21
N LYS A 255 33.69 -23.18 12.62
CA LYS A 255 34.39 -24.07 11.68
C LYS A 255 33.43 -25.02 10.97
N ASN A 256 32.47 -25.60 11.69
CA ASN A 256 31.47 -26.49 11.12
C ASN A 256 30.58 -25.76 10.10
N ILE A 257 30.15 -24.53 10.42
CA ILE A 257 29.42 -23.69 9.45
C ILE A 257 30.26 -23.47 8.20
N ARG A 258 31.53 -23.04 8.34
CA ARG A 258 32.44 -22.80 7.21
C ARG A 258 32.60 -24.05 6.34
N VAL A 259 32.81 -25.22 6.93
CA VAL A 259 32.95 -26.48 6.17
C VAL A 259 31.70 -26.80 5.37
N TRP A 260 30.51 -26.68 5.97
CA TRP A 260 29.26 -26.96 5.26
C TRP A 260 29.01 -25.93 4.14
N LEU A 261 29.29 -24.65 4.39
CA LEU A 261 29.18 -23.59 3.38
C LEU A 261 30.15 -23.80 2.22
N ASP A 262 31.42 -24.10 2.50
CA ASP A 262 32.44 -24.39 1.51
C ASP A 262 32.04 -25.58 0.61
N LEU A 263 31.43 -26.63 1.18
CA LEU A 263 30.95 -27.78 0.42
C LEU A 263 29.78 -27.41 -0.48
N ILE A 264 28.82 -26.64 0.03
CA ILE A 264 27.67 -26.14 -0.73
C ILE A 264 28.14 -25.26 -1.89
N GLU A 265 29.04 -24.31 -1.63
CA GLU A 265 29.64 -23.43 -2.63
C GLU A 265 30.42 -24.22 -3.69
N TYR A 266 31.32 -25.12 -3.26
CA TYR A 266 32.16 -25.93 -4.15
C TYR A 266 31.35 -26.88 -5.02
N SER A 267 30.20 -27.35 -4.54
CA SER A 267 29.26 -28.16 -5.32
C SER A 267 28.45 -27.36 -6.36
N GLU A 268 28.70 -26.05 -6.51
CA GLU A 268 27.87 -25.14 -7.30
C GLU A 268 26.39 -25.21 -6.91
N MET A 269 26.12 -25.33 -5.59
CA MET A 269 24.78 -25.43 -5.00
C MET A 269 24.02 -26.74 -5.30
N GLU A 270 24.68 -27.80 -5.81
CA GLU A 270 24.06 -29.12 -6.00
C GLU A 270 23.65 -29.80 -4.67
N MET A 271 24.31 -29.48 -3.54
CA MET A 271 24.03 -30.04 -2.20
C MET A 271 22.82 -29.36 -1.50
N GLU A 272 21.63 -29.52 -2.08
CA GLU A 272 20.39 -28.89 -1.60
C GLU A 272 19.94 -29.36 -0.21
N LYS A 273 20.17 -30.63 0.17
CA LYS A 273 19.74 -31.14 1.48
C LYS A 273 20.64 -30.61 2.58
N LEU A 274 21.94 -30.46 2.32
CA LEU A 274 22.92 -29.88 3.24
C LEU A 274 22.59 -28.42 3.51
N LEU A 275 22.23 -27.67 2.46
CA LEU A 275 21.75 -26.30 2.60
C LEU A 275 20.49 -26.24 3.49
N SER A 276 19.53 -27.13 3.25
CA SER A 276 18.29 -27.18 4.04
C SER A 276 18.54 -27.60 5.50
N ALA A 277 19.44 -28.56 5.72
CA ALA A 277 19.87 -29.01 7.03
C ALA A 277 20.66 -27.93 7.79
N LEU A 278 21.50 -27.15 7.10
CA LEU A 278 22.22 -26.03 7.70
C LEU A 278 21.24 -24.97 8.22
N ILE A 279 20.24 -24.60 7.41
CA ILE A 279 19.18 -23.66 7.81
C ILE A 279 18.47 -24.14 9.09
N VAL A 280 18.06 -25.42 9.13
CA VAL A 280 17.37 -25.99 10.29
C VAL A 280 18.26 -25.99 11.53
N ASN A 281 19.53 -26.42 11.39
CA ASN A 281 20.48 -26.43 12.49
C ASN A 281 20.73 -25.02 13.06
N LEU A 282 20.90 -24.01 12.21
CA LEU A 282 21.15 -22.64 12.66
C LEU A 282 19.91 -22.00 13.30
N ARG A 283 18.71 -22.29 12.78
CA ARG A 283 17.44 -21.77 13.33
C ARG A 283 17.08 -22.37 14.67
N ILE A 284 17.21 -23.70 14.83
CA ILE A 284 16.81 -24.42 16.04
C ILE A 284 17.96 -24.46 17.06
N GLY A 285 19.17 -24.80 16.60
CA GLY A 285 20.36 -24.93 17.44
C GLY A 285 21.02 -23.59 17.80
N GLY A 286 20.63 -22.50 17.13
CA GLY A 286 21.16 -21.16 17.35
C GLY A 286 22.45 -20.90 16.57
N ILE A 287 22.81 -19.62 16.51
CA ILE A 287 24.00 -19.13 15.82
C ILE A 287 24.74 -18.12 16.68
N PHE A 288 26.07 -18.25 16.73
CA PHE A 288 26.95 -17.27 17.34
C PHE A 288 28.08 -16.93 16.37
N ILE A 289 28.22 -15.64 16.04
CA ILE A 289 29.30 -15.09 15.20
C ILE A 289 29.79 -13.80 15.84
N SER A 290 31.11 -13.66 16.02
CA SER A 290 31.73 -12.39 16.42
C SER A 290 32.11 -11.55 15.21
N ASP A 291 32.11 -10.23 15.35
CA ASP A 291 32.65 -9.31 14.34
C ASP A 291 34.09 -9.70 13.93
N THR A 292 34.87 -10.29 14.85
CA THR A 292 36.25 -10.67 14.59
C THR A 292 36.43 -11.90 13.69
N ASP A 293 35.36 -12.66 13.46
CA ASP A 293 35.41 -13.85 12.60
C ASP A 293 35.45 -13.51 11.10
N LEU A 294 35.19 -12.25 10.73
CA LEU A 294 35.14 -11.77 9.34
C LEU A 294 34.24 -12.64 8.44
N PHE A 295 33.12 -13.08 9.00
CA PHE A 295 32.22 -14.03 8.35
C PHE A 295 31.54 -13.46 7.09
N GLN A 296 31.58 -12.14 6.89
CA GLN A 296 31.17 -11.49 5.64
C GLN A 296 31.87 -12.09 4.41
N ARG A 297 33.12 -12.53 4.57
CA ARG A 297 33.90 -13.20 3.50
C ARG A 297 33.22 -14.47 3.01
N GLU A 298 32.66 -15.27 3.91
CA GLU A 298 32.00 -16.53 3.56
C GLU A 298 30.70 -16.27 2.79
N ILE A 299 29.96 -15.21 3.14
CA ILE A 299 28.78 -14.78 2.39
C ILE A 299 29.18 -14.32 0.99
N THR A 300 30.23 -13.50 0.86
CA THR A 300 30.73 -13.06 -0.45
C THR A 300 31.12 -14.25 -1.34
N LYS A 301 31.78 -15.28 -0.80
CA LYS A 301 32.11 -16.49 -1.59
C LYS A 301 30.86 -17.17 -2.14
N ILE A 302 29.85 -17.38 -1.29
CA ILE A 302 28.54 -17.93 -1.69
C ILE A 302 27.90 -17.08 -2.80
N LEU A 303 27.90 -15.76 -2.68
CA LEU A 303 27.32 -14.85 -3.68
C LEU A 303 28.12 -14.78 -4.99
N ASN A 304 29.36 -15.24 -4.98
CA ASN A 304 30.18 -15.41 -6.18
C ASN A 304 30.00 -16.78 -6.85
N SER A 305 29.24 -17.70 -6.24
CA SER A 305 28.83 -18.98 -6.85
C SER A 305 27.51 -18.88 -7.62
N ASN A 306 27.12 -19.95 -8.33
CA ASN A 306 25.86 -19.99 -9.09
C ASN A 306 24.62 -20.17 -8.19
N ILE A 307 24.16 -19.09 -7.56
CA ILE A 307 23.02 -19.14 -6.63
C ILE A 307 21.64 -19.14 -7.31
N ALA A 308 21.55 -18.95 -8.64
CA ALA A 308 20.27 -18.75 -9.34
C ALA A 308 19.22 -19.86 -9.14
N PRO A 309 19.57 -21.17 -9.21
CA PRO A 309 18.59 -22.23 -9.04
C PRO A 309 18.03 -22.32 -7.60
N PHE A 310 18.79 -21.82 -6.60
CA PHE A 310 18.48 -21.96 -5.18
C PHE A 310 18.38 -20.63 -4.45
N TYR A 311 18.19 -19.53 -5.18
CA TYR A 311 18.28 -18.17 -4.66
C TYR A 311 17.43 -17.96 -3.41
N LYS A 312 16.19 -18.46 -3.40
CA LYS A 312 15.29 -18.33 -2.24
C LYS A 312 15.87 -18.99 -0.99
N LYS A 313 16.47 -20.18 -1.12
CA LYS A 313 17.09 -20.89 0.01
C LYS A 313 18.38 -20.24 0.47
N VAL A 314 19.23 -19.80 -0.47
CA VAL A 314 20.43 -19.03 -0.16
C VAL A 314 20.06 -17.76 0.59
N LYS A 315 19.00 -17.07 0.16
CA LYS A 315 18.47 -15.89 0.83
C LYS A 315 17.91 -16.20 2.23
N GLN A 316 17.22 -17.33 2.42
CA GLN A 316 16.76 -17.80 3.73
C GLN A 316 17.92 -18.12 4.68
N LEU A 317 18.96 -18.80 4.18
CA LEU A 317 20.18 -19.09 4.93
C LEU A 317 20.89 -17.80 5.33
N THR A 318 21.14 -16.94 4.35
CA THR A 318 21.95 -15.75 4.53
C THR A 318 21.28 -14.73 5.45
N ARG A 319 19.93 -14.66 5.46
CA ARG A 319 19.14 -13.87 6.43
C ARG A 319 19.38 -14.25 7.90
N ILE A 320 19.84 -15.47 8.19
CA ILE A 320 20.11 -15.93 9.56
C ILE A 320 21.37 -15.29 10.12
N PHE A 321 22.33 -14.91 9.27
CA PHE A 321 23.62 -14.40 9.71
C PHE A 321 23.52 -12.93 10.13
N PRO A 322 23.85 -12.57 11.39
CA PRO A 322 23.78 -11.21 11.89
C PRO A 322 25.06 -10.42 11.53
N VAL A 323 25.46 -10.43 10.25
CA VAL A 323 26.77 -9.94 9.82
C VAL A 323 26.71 -8.78 8.81
N TYR A 324 25.51 -8.30 8.47
CA TYR A 324 25.25 -7.26 7.45
C TYR A 324 25.54 -5.83 7.91
N PHE A 325 26.77 -5.63 8.36
CA PHE A 325 27.37 -4.36 8.71
C PHE A 325 28.74 -4.23 8.05
N ASN A 326 29.14 -3.00 7.75
CA ASN A 326 30.43 -2.72 7.12
C ASN A 326 31.53 -2.48 8.16
N GLU A 327 31.19 -1.95 9.35
CA GLU A 327 32.14 -1.58 10.40
C GLU A 327 32.38 -2.73 11.39
N ILE A 328 33.62 -3.18 11.49
CA ILE A 328 34.07 -4.25 12.39
C ILE A 328 34.38 -3.64 13.76
N GLY A 329 33.78 -4.21 14.82
CA GLY A 329 33.95 -3.76 16.19
C GLY A 329 33.04 -2.58 16.58
N ALA A 330 33.14 -2.14 17.84
CA ALA A 330 32.44 -0.94 18.32
C ALA A 330 33.32 0.32 18.14
N GLU A 331 33.16 1.00 17.01
CA GLU A 331 33.71 2.34 16.73
C GLU A 331 32.56 3.34 16.47
N GLY A 332 32.88 4.61 16.25
CA GLY A 332 31.86 5.64 15.94
C GLY A 332 30.86 5.89 17.08
N ASP A 333 29.57 5.96 16.74
CA ASP A 333 28.50 6.35 17.66
C ASP A 333 28.24 5.30 18.75
N ILE A 334 28.36 4.00 18.46
CA ILE A 334 28.21 2.93 19.46
C ILE A 334 29.27 3.10 20.56
N ARG A 335 30.51 3.39 20.17
CA ARG A 335 31.61 3.61 21.11
C ARG A 335 31.40 4.87 21.93
N LYS A 336 30.92 5.95 21.30
CA LYS A 336 30.62 7.22 21.95
C LYS A 336 29.55 7.03 23.02
N VAL A 337 28.38 6.48 22.66
CA VAL A 337 27.24 6.27 23.57
C VAL A 337 27.62 5.37 24.75
N THR A 338 28.28 4.23 24.49
CA THR A 338 28.73 3.32 25.57
C THR A 338 29.80 3.91 26.47
N THR A 339 30.56 4.90 25.98
CA THR A 339 31.56 5.60 26.80
C THR A 339 30.87 6.67 27.65
N THR A 340 29.96 7.46 27.08
CA THR A 340 29.16 8.45 27.82
C THR A 340 28.42 7.78 28.98
N ILE A 341 27.68 6.70 28.72
CA ILE A 341 26.85 6.03 29.74
C ILE A 341 27.67 5.47 30.93
N ASP A 342 28.94 5.06 30.70
CA ASP A 342 29.86 4.54 31.72
C ASP A 342 30.59 5.68 32.47
N GLU A 343 30.96 6.75 31.78
CA GLU A 343 31.75 7.86 32.33
C GLU A 343 30.95 8.82 33.20
N VAL A 344 29.63 8.90 33.00
CA VAL A 344 28.71 9.72 33.79
C VAL A 344 28.77 9.41 35.30
N TYR A 345 29.12 8.18 35.68
CA TYR A 345 29.40 7.78 37.08
C TYR A 345 30.85 7.32 37.28
N HIS A 346 31.81 7.88 36.53
CA HIS A 346 33.24 7.58 36.64
C HIS A 346 33.59 6.08 36.63
N ARG A 347 32.80 5.26 35.91
CA ARG A 347 32.97 3.80 35.81
C ARG A 347 32.75 3.03 37.12
N GLU A 348 32.01 3.61 38.06
CA GLU A 348 31.63 2.95 39.31
C GLU A 348 30.46 1.96 39.15
N ASP A 349 29.59 2.15 38.16
CA ASP A 349 28.52 1.22 37.83
C ASP A 349 29.09 -0.04 37.14
N LYS A 350 29.31 -1.11 37.91
CA LYS A 350 29.90 -2.36 37.40
C LYS A 350 29.09 -3.03 36.30
N LEU A 351 27.76 -2.88 36.29
CA LEU A 351 26.92 -3.47 35.26
C LEU A 351 27.08 -2.73 33.94
N VAL A 352 27.04 -1.39 33.97
CA VAL A 352 27.24 -0.55 32.77
C VAL A 352 28.69 -0.64 32.29
N HIS A 353 29.66 -0.68 33.20
CA HIS A 353 31.06 -0.87 32.86
C HIS A 353 31.31 -2.21 32.15
N PHE A 354 30.69 -3.28 32.64
CA PHE A 354 30.71 -4.59 32.00
C PHE A 354 30.07 -4.53 30.61
N LEU A 355 28.87 -3.94 30.47
CA LEU A 355 28.20 -3.77 29.19
C LEU A 355 29.10 -3.05 28.18
N ARG A 356 29.71 -1.92 28.55
CA ARG A 356 30.65 -1.20 27.70
C ARG A 356 31.83 -2.08 27.29
N LYS A 357 32.45 -2.79 28.23
CA LYS A 357 33.60 -3.65 27.95
C LYS A 357 33.25 -4.75 26.96
N GLN A 358 32.13 -5.43 27.17
CA GLN A 358 31.62 -6.44 26.25
C GLN A 358 31.34 -5.86 24.85
N VAL A 359 30.72 -4.68 24.76
CA VAL A 359 30.50 -4.01 23.47
C VAL A 359 31.83 -3.71 22.76
N HIS A 360 32.85 -3.26 23.50
CA HIS A 360 34.15 -2.84 22.93
C HIS A 360 35.06 -4.01 22.56
N THR A 361 34.98 -5.16 23.25
CA THR A 361 35.90 -6.29 23.04
C THR A 361 35.31 -7.39 22.19
N GLU A 362 34.05 -7.78 22.43
CA GLU A 362 33.45 -8.98 21.83
C GLU A 362 32.59 -8.70 20.60
N SER A 363 32.09 -7.46 20.47
CA SER A 363 31.24 -6.93 19.39
C SER A 363 30.47 -8.02 18.61
N ASN A 364 29.27 -8.36 19.09
CA ASN A 364 28.44 -9.41 18.49
C ASN A 364 26.94 -9.15 18.73
N ASN A 365 26.08 -9.98 18.14
CA ASN A 365 24.63 -9.84 18.19
C ASN A 365 23.99 -10.08 19.57
N THR A 366 24.64 -10.82 20.48
CA THR A 366 24.10 -11.07 21.84
C THR A 366 24.02 -9.79 22.69
N LEU A 367 24.73 -8.73 22.28
CA LEU A 367 24.73 -7.42 22.93
C LEU A 367 23.36 -6.73 22.88
N ILE A 368 22.51 -7.03 21.88
CA ILE A 368 21.13 -6.54 21.83
C ILE A 368 20.34 -7.07 23.03
N GLU A 369 20.41 -8.39 23.25
CA GLU A 369 19.69 -9.04 24.35
C GLU A 369 20.26 -8.62 25.71
N LEU A 370 21.59 -8.48 25.82
CA LEU A 370 22.24 -7.98 27.03
C LEU A 370 21.75 -6.55 27.36
N THR A 371 21.72 -5.65 26.38
CA THR A 371 21.24 -4.26 26.55
C THR A 371 19.78 -4.24 26.99
N LEU A 372 18.93 -5.06 26.37
CA LEU A 372 17.52 -5.19 26.76
C LEU A 372 17.37 -5.74 28.19
N LYS A 373 18.12 -6.78 28.58
CA LYS A 373 18.08 -7.33 29.94
C LYS A 373 18.56 -6.33 30.98
N VAL A 374 19.56 -5.51 30.67
CA VAL A 374 20.01 -4.41 31.53
C VAL A 374 18.89 -3.38 31.73
N PHE A 375 18.21 -2.99 30.65
CA PHE A 375 17.08 -2.04 30.75
C PHE A 375 15.88 -2.63 31.50
N LYS A 376 15.53 -3.91 31.26
CA LYS A 376 14.50 -4.62 32.02
C LYS A 376 14.80 -4.62 33.51
N PHE A 377 16.05 -4.91 33.88
CA PHE A 377 16.49 -4.83 35.27
C PHE A 377 16.36 -3.40 35.85
N TRP A 378 16.57 -2.36 35.04
CA TRP A 378 16.26 -0.99 35.46
C TRP A 378 14.75 -0.78 35.66
N CYS A 379 13.87 -1.40 34.87
CA CYS A 379 12.42 -1.28 35.02
C CYS A 379 11.86 -2.09 36.21
N ASP A 380 12.25 -3.35 36.38
CA ASP A 380 11.59 -4.28 37.34
C ASP A 380 12.45 -4.61 38.58
N GLY A 381 13.75 -4.33 38.53
CA GLY A 381 14.71 -4.69 39.58
C GLY A 381 14.93 -6.17 39.80
N ASN A 382 14.53 -7.03 38.88
CA ASN A 382 14.73 -8.47 38.94
C ASN A 382 16.17 -8.83 38.53
N LEU A 383 17.00 -9.19 39.50
CA LEU A 383 18.41 -9.52 39.25
C LEU A 383 18.58 -10.90 38.58
N GLU A 384 17.63 -11.83 38.76
CA GLU A 384 17.76 -13.21 38.25
C GLU A 384 17.82 -13.27 36.72
N ILE A 385 17.24 -12.29 36.01
CA ILE A 385 17.28 -12.21 34.54
C ILE A 385 18.71 -12.03 33.99
N LEU A 386 19.60 -11.44 34.80
CA LEU A 386 21.00 -11.15 34.42
C LEU A 386 21.95 -12.29 34.79
N LYS A 387 21.55 -13.21 35.66
CA LYS A 387 22.38 -14.33 36.15
C LYS A 387 22.99 -15.23 35.06
N PRO A 388 22.30 -15.59 33.96
CA PRO A 388 22.89 -16.44 32.94
C PRO A 388 23.86 -15.70 32.00
N VAL A 389 23.83 -14.37 31.98
CA VAL A 389 24.61 -13.53 31.04
C VAL A 389 25.77 -12.78 31.71
N LEU A 390 25.78 -12.68 33.04
CA LEU A 390 26.83 -11.99 33.78
C LEU A 390 27.80 -12.95 34.46
N PRO A 391 29.11 -12.64 34.47
CA PRO A 391 30.08 -13.28 35.35
C PRO A 391 29.70 -13.16 36.83
N LYS A 392 30.02 -14.18 37.65
CA LYS A 392 29.68 -14.20 39.09
C LYS A 392 30.23 -12.98 39.85
N ASN A 393 31.44 -12.52 39.51
CA ASN A 393 32.06 -11.35 40.12
C ASN A 393 31.30 -10.05 39.83
N VAL A 394 30.78 -9.86 38.62
CA VAL A 394 29.94 -8.71 38.24
C VAL A 394 28.57 -8.83 38.90
N PHE A 395 27.94 -10.00 38.81
CA PHE A 395 26.62 -10.26 39.40
C PHE A 395 26.59 -9.96 40.91
N ASN A 396 27.60 -10.43 41.64
CA ASN A 396 27.70 -10.20 43.09
C ASN A 396 28.02 -8.75 43.47
N ALA A 397 28.54 -7.94 42.53
CA ALA A 397 28.88 -6.54 42.77
C ALA A 397 27.71 -5.57 42.53
N ILE A 398 26.57 -6.05 42.00
CA ILE A 398 25.40 -5.20 41.74
C ILE A 398 24.67 -4.89 43.06
N ASP A 399 24.69 -3.62 43.46
CA ASP A 399 23.95 -3.12 44.63
C ASP A 399 22.70 -2.32 44.22
N LYS A 400 21.52 -2.84 44.56
CA LYS A 400 20.22 -2.19 44.32
C LYS A 400 19.98 -0.92 45.16
N LYS A 401 20.84 -0.64 46.14
CA LYS A 401 20.81 0.61 46.93
C LYS A 401 21.86 1.61 46.48
N SER A 402 22.68 1.28 45.47
CA SER A 402 23.74 2.14 44.99
C SER A 402 23.19 3.45 44.41
N LYS A 403 24.04 4.50 44.46
CA LYS A 403 23.75 5.79 43.83
C LYS A 403 23.57 5.68 42.31
N CYS A 404 24.15 4.65 41.69
CA CYS A 404 24.06 4.40 40.25
C CYS A 404 22.77 3.68 39.84
N TYR A 405 22.13 2.90 40.72
CA TYR A 405 20.93 2.13 40.37
C TYR A 405 19.61 2.77 40.85
N ALA A 406 19.55 3.26 42.09
CA ALA A 406 18.28 3.69 42.69
C ALA A 406 17.58 4.84 41.92
N PRO A 407 18.30 5.86 41.38
CA PRO A 407 17.69 6.91 40.56
C PRO A 407 17.19 6.40 39.21
N ILE A 408 18.03 5.67 38.45
CA ILE A 408 17.69 5.16 37.11
C ILE A 408 16.50 4.19 37.16
N HIS A 409 16.39 3.37 38.21
CA HIS A 409 15.24 2.48 38.42
C HIS A 409 13.93 3.26 38.55
N LYS A 410 13.89 4.30 39.39
CA LYS A 410 12.70 5.14 39.58
C LYS A 410 12.28 5.80 38.27
N MET A 411 13.24 6.25 37.47
CA MET A 411 12.99 6.94 36.21
C MET A 411 12.52 5.97 35.10
N ALA A 412 13.13 4.79 35.00
CA ALA A 412 12.70 3.76 34.05
C ALA A 412 11.27 3.27 34.36
N VAL A 413 10.93 3.06 35.64
CA VAL A 413 9.55 2.73 36.08
C VAL A 413 8.56 3.84 35.70
N ALA A 414 8.92 5.10 35.93
CA ALA A 414 8.07 6.24 35.59
C ALA A 414 7.87 6.35 34.07
N LEU A 415 8.91 6.11 33.28
CA LEU A 415 8.87 6.12 31.82
C LEU A 415 7.91 5.05 31.27
N CYS A 416 8.01 3.81 31.76
CA CYS A 416 7.08 2.74 31.35
C CYS A 416 5.62 3.05 31.74
N ARG A 417 5.39 3.69 32.91
CA ARG A 417 4.05 4.07 33.36
C ARG A 417 3.43 5.19 32.52
N LEU A 418 4.21 6.19 32.12
CA LEU A 418 3.72 7.29 31.29
C LEU A 418 3.21 6.82 29.92
N ASN A 419 3.82 5.78 29.36
CA ASN A 419 3.45 5.24 28.04
C ASN A 419 2.52 4.03 28.10
N ASN A 420 2.20 3.50 29.30
CA ASN A 420 1.49 2.23 29.50
C ASN A 420 2.08 1.07 28.65
N SER A 421 3.41 1.00 28.59
CA SER A 421 4.16 0.10 27.71
C SER A 421 5.11 -0.83 28.44
N THR A 422 5.41 -1.97 27.81
CA THR A 422 6.45 -2.89 28.28
C THR A 422 7.86 -2.29 28.09
N PRO A 423 8.89 -2.75 28.84
CA PRO A 423 10.26 -2.28 28.65
C PRO A 423 10.77 -2.43 27.20
N GLU A 424 10.37 -3.51 26.53
CA GLU A 424 10.64 -3.77 25.11
C GLU A 424 10.04 -2.70 24.20
N GLU A 425 8.76 -2.37 24.40
CA GLU A 425 8.07 -1.35 23.63
C GLU A 425 8.69 0.03 23.82
N VAL A 426 9.09 0.37 25.05
CA VAL A 426 9.75 1.66 25.35
C VAL A 426 11.08 1.78 24.61
N LEU A 427 11.90 0.73 24.58
CA LEU A 427 13.15 0.75 23.81
C LEU A 427 12.94 0.72 22.29
N ALA A 428 11.77 0.31 21.82
CA ALA A 428 11.42 0.29 20.40
C ALA A 428 10.79 1.60 19.89
N LEU A 429 10.51 2.57 20.77
CA LEU A 429 9.97 3.88 20.38
C LEU A 429 10.96 4.65 19.50
N ASP A 430 10.43 5.51 18.62
CA ASP A 430 11.26 6.46 17.88
C ASP A 430 11.89 7.48 18.84
N SER A 431 13.07 7.99 18.47
CA SER A 431 13.86 8.87 19.33
C SER A 431 13.12 10.17 19.68
N ASN A 432 12.21 10.67 18.84
CA ASN A 432 11.49 11.91 19.12
C ASN A 432 10.41 11.67 20.19
N THR A 433 9.60 10.62 20.03
CA THR A 433 8.58 10.23 21.01
C THR A 433 9.21 9.90 22.36
N LEU A 434 10.31 9.13 22.37
CA LEU A 434 11.00 8.80 23.62
C LEU A 434 11.55 10.05 24.32
N ASN A 435 12.16 10.97 23.57
CA ASN A 435 12.68 12.22 24.14
C ASN A 435 11.56 13.06 24.78
N GLN A 436 10.40 13.17 24.12
CA GLN A 436 9.24 13.85 24.69
C GLN A 436 8.77 13.21 26.01
N LEU A 437 8.78 11.87 26.10
CA LEU A 437 8.42 11.16 27.33
C LEU A 437 9.47 11.36 28.44
N ILE A 438 10.75 11.36 28.11
CA ILE A 438 11.85 11.61 29.07
C ILE A 438 11.79 13.05 29.60
N ASP A 439 11.41 14.02 28.77
CA ASP A 439 11.26 15.41 29.16
C ASP A 439 10.08 15.63 30.13
N GLN A 440 9.03 14.79 30.07
CA GLN A 440 7.91 14.79 31.01
C GLN A 440 8.25 14.21 32.40
N LEU A 441 9.41 13.57 32.57
CA LEU A 441 9.85 13.05 33.87
C LEU A 441 10.21 14.20 34.84
N PRO A 442 10.05 14.02 36.17
CA PRO A 442 10.25 15.06 37.18
C PRO A 442 11.57 15.86 37.06
N GLU A 443 11.56 17.15 37.45
CA GLU A 443 12.76 17.99 37.49
C GLU A 443 13.75 17.49 38.56
N GLY A 444 14.92 17.00 38.12
CA GLY A 444 15.97 16.37 38.92
C GLY A 444 16.60 15.19 38.17
N HIS A 445 17.83 14.77 38.53
CA HIS A 445 18.53 13.64 37.92
C HIS A 445 18.79 13.75 36.39
N SER A 446 19.33 14.88 35.94
CA SER A 446 19.70 15.12 34.52
C SER A 446 20.60 14.01 33.95
N ILE A 447 21.55 13.55 34.76
CA ILE A 447 22.46 12.43 34.50
C ILE A 447 21.70 11.15 34.12
N ASP A 448 20.66 10.79 34.86
CA ASP A 448 19.91 9.55 34.63
C ASP A 448 18.93 9.68 33.45
N LYS A 449 18.47 10.90 33.13
CA LYS A 449 17.73 11.18 31.87
C LYS A 449 18.64 10.92 30.66
N GLU A 450 19.91 11.35 30.74
CA GLU A 450 20.90 11.11 29.70
C GLU A 450 21.21 9.61 29.55
N ARG A 451 21.33 8.85 30.65
CA ARG A 451 21.50 7.39 30.60
C ARG A 451 20.33 6.65 29.95
N LEU A 452 19.09 7.12 30.15
CA LEU A 452 17.90 6.57 29.45
C LEU A 452 17.95 6.84 27.94
N ARG A 453 18.45 8.00 27.52
CA ARG A 453 18.67 8.31 26.10
C ARG A 453 19.79 7.46 25.52
N ASP A 454 20.90 7.34 26.23
CA ASP A 454 22.07 6.57 25.78
C ASP A 454 21.76 5.07 25.67
N ILE A 455 21.05 4.47 26.63
CA ILE A 455 20.70 3.04 26.55
C ILE A 455 19.75 2.76 25.37
N HIS A 456 18.83 3.70 25.07
CA HIS A 456 17.96 3.63 23.90
C HIS A 456 18.77 3.76 22.60
N LEU A 457 19.63 4.79 22.49
CA LEU A 457 20.50 4.97 21.32
C LEU A 457 21.40 3.76 21.10
N LEU A 458 21.98 3.20 22.16
CA LEU A 458 22.77 1.99 22.09
C LEU A 458 21.95 0.82 21.55
N TYR A 459 20.74 0.62 22.08
CA TYR A 459 19.85 -0.43 21.62
C TYR A 459 19.47 -0.26 20.13
N THR A 460 19.15 0.98 19.71
CA THR A 460 18.88 1.31 18.30
C THR A 460 20.07 1.04 17.40
N PHE A 461 21.28 1.50 17.76
CA PHE A 461 22.47 1.29 16.94
C PHE A 461 22.88 -0.19 16.87
N LEU A 462 22.77 -0.94 17.97
CA LEU A 462 23.03 -2.38 17.97
C LEU A 462 22.00 -3.12 17.10
N LYS A 463 20.72 -2.73 17.14
CA LYS A 463 19.71 -3.26 16.23
C LYS A 463 20.00 -2.90 14.78
N GLU A 464 20.35 -1.67 14.45
CA GLU A 464 20.67 -1.28 13.06
C GLU A 464 21.90 -2.04 12.53
N LYS A 465 22.88 -2.30 13.40
CA LYS A 465 24.10 -3.04 13.07
C LYS A 465 23.83 -4.53 12.83
N TYR A 466 23.12 -5.19 13.76
CA TYR A 466 22.97 -6.66 13.76
C TYR A 466 21.60 -7.16 13.27
N SER A 467 20.67 -6.27 12.90
CA SER A 467 19.36 -6.61 12.34
C SER A 467 19.06 -5.84 11.05
N PHE A 468 17.95 -6.17 10.39
CA PHE A 468 17.49 -5.50 9.17
C PHE A 468 16.50 -4.35 9.43
N GLU A 469 16.35 -3.90 10.67
CA GLU A 469 15.56 -2.72 10.99
C GLU A 469 16.31 -1.44 10.58
N THR A 470 15.59 -0.47 10.00
CA THR A 470 16.14 0.83 9.60
C THR A 470 15.22 1.95 10.06
N VAL A 471 15.80 3.02 10.59
CA VAL A 471 15.05 4.21 11.05
C VAL A 471 14.71 5.12 9.86
N ASP A 472 15.70 5.42 9.01
CA ASP A 472 15.52 6.15 7.75
C ASP A 472 16.17 5.40 6.59
N ILE A 473 15.34 4.73 5.79
CA ILE A 473 15.81 4.01 4.60
C ILE A 473 16.42 4.96 3.57
N THR A 474 15.94 6.21 3.45
CA THR A 474 16.43 7.15 2.44
C THR A 474 17.83 7.62 2.77
N GLU A 475 18.14 7.87 4.04
CA GLU A 475 19.51 8.20 4.46
C GLU A 475 20.44 7.01 4.23
N LEU A 476 20.02 5.80 4.59
CA LEU A 476 20.82 4.60 4.36
C LEU A 476 21.16 4.41 2.88
N LEU A 477 20.18 4.57 1.98
CA LEU A 477 20.40 4.43 0.54
C LEU A 477 21.45 5.41 0.00
N THR A 478 21.57 6.62 0.55
CA THR A 478 22.60 7.59 0.11
C THR A 478 24.03 7.16 0.44
N ARG A 479 24.22 6.19 1.36
CA ARG A 479 25.55 5.65 1.71
C ARG A 479 26.08 4.68 0.64
N PHE A 480 25.23 4.26 -0.30
CA PHE A 480 25.57 3.28 -1.33
C PHE A 480 25.43 3.88 -2.73
N PRO A 481 26.44 3.71 -3.60
CA PRO A 481 26.45 4.33 -4.93
C PRO A 481 25.54 3.63 -5.96
N TYR A 482 24.80 2.59 -5.57
CA TYR A 482 24.04 1.73 -6.50
C TYR A 482 22.76 2.37 -7.02
N ILE A 483 22.20 3.33 -6.29
CA ILE A 483 20.91 3.96 -6.59
C ILE A 483 21.14 5.46 -6.76
N ASP A 484 20.62 6.04 -7.84
CA ASP A 484 20.77 7.47 -8.13
C ASP A 484 20.09 8.33 -7.06
N ASP A 485 20.81 9.33 -6.54
CA ASP A 485 20.31 10.32 -5.58
C ASP A 485 18.99 10.99 -6.01
N LYS A 486 18.75 11.12 -7.32
CA LYS A 486 17.49 11.64 -7.86
C LYS A 486 16.32 10.71 -7.55
N GLU A 487 16.50 9.41 -7.67
CA GLU A 487 15.47 8.42 -7.35
C GLU A 487 15.25 8.33 -5.83
N ILE A 488 16.32 8.44 -5.02
CA ILE A 488 16.20 8.52 -3.56
C ILE A 488 15.39 9.76 -3.14
N LYS A 489 15.62 10.92 -3.77
CA LYS A 489 14.83 12.13 -3.54
C LYS A 489 13.37 11.96 -3.93
N LYS A 490 13.07 11.24 -5.02
CA LYS A 490 11.69 10.90 -5.40
C LYS A 490 11.02 10.02 -4.34
N LEU A 491 11.71 9.00 -3.84
CA LEU A 491 11.21 8.15 -2.76
C LEU A 491 10.93 8.97 -1.51
N ARG A 492 11.86 9.84 -1.08
CA ARG A 492 11.67 10.72 0.07
C ARG A 492 10.43 11.61 -0.08
N LYS A 493 10.22 12.18 -1.27
CA LYS A 493 9.03 12.99 -1.56
C LYS A 493 7.74 12.15 -1.49
N ALA A 494 7.73 10.98 -2.12
CA ALA A 494 6.56 10.09 -2.13
C ALA A 494 6.18 9.63 -0.70
N LEU A 495 7.16 9.29 0.14
CA LEU A 495 6.95 8.94 1.55
C LEU A 495 6.38 10.13 2.35
N GLN A 496 6.87 11.35 2.12
CA GLN A 496 6.36 12.57 2.77
C GLN A 496 4.92 12.92 2.35
N GLU A 497 4.56 12.63 1.10
CA GLU A 497 3.22 12.86 0.54
C GLU A 497 2.23 11.72 0.87
N ASN A 498 2.67 10.67 1.60
CA ASN A 498 1.92 9.42 1.84
C ASN A 498 1.46 8.72 0.55
N ASP A 499 2.23 8.86 -0.54
CA ASP A 499 2.02 8.13 -1.78
C ASP A 499 2.69 6.75 -1.68
N PHE A 500 1.98 5.82 -1.03
CA PHE A 500 2.49 4.48 -0.74
C PHE A 500 2.68 3.63 -2.01
N GLU A 501 1.84 3.80 -3.03
CA GLU A 501 1.97 3.06 -4.29
C GLU A 501 3.22 3.46 -5.06
N THR A 502 3.48 4.77 -5.21
CA THR A 502 4.70 5.25 -5.87
C THR A 502 5.93 4.87 -5.06
N SER A 503 5.84 4.96 -3.72
CA SER A 503 6.93 4.54 -2.83
C SER A 503 7.25 3.05 -3.00
N LEU A 504 6.24 2.18 -3.03
CA LEU A 504 6.42 0.74 -3.22
C LEU A 504 7.06 0.41 -4.57
N LYS A 505 6.60 1.06 -5.66
CA LYS A 505 7.19 0.90 -7.01
C LYS A 505 8.67 1.29 -7.05
N LEU A 506 9.03 2.40 -6.39
CA LEU A 506 10.43 2.84 -6.31
C LEU A 506 11.27 1.83 -5.51
N ILE A 507 10.75 1.33 -4.39
CA ILE A 507 11.44 0.30 -3.59
C ILE A 507 11.63 -0.99 -4.40
N TYR A 508 10.61 -1.47 -5.12
CA TYR A 508 10.74 -2.63 -6.01
C TYR A 508 11.74 -2.40 -7.14
N SER A 509 11.77 -1.20 -7.71
CA SER A 509 12.78 -0.82 -8.70
C SER A 509 14.19 -0.92 -8.13
N PHE A 510 14.41 -0.43 -6.91
CA PHE A 510 15.70 -0.54 -6.21
C PHE A 510 16.05 -2.00 -5.92
N MET A 511 15.11 -2.79 -5.40
CA MET A 511 15.32 -4.23 -5.18
C MET A 511 15.67 -4.96 -6.48
N ASN A 512 15.09 -4.60 -7.61
CA ASN A 512 15.43 -5.17 -8.91
C ASN A 512 16.86 -4.80 -9.36
N GLN A 513 17.29 -3.56 -9.11
CA GLN A 513 18.68 -3.14 -9.35
C GLN A 513 19.66 -3.89 -8.43
N LEU A 514 19.34 -4.07 -7.16
CA LEU A 514 20.18 -4.86 -6.24
C LEU A 514 20.22 -6.33 -6.64
N LYS A 515 19.10 -6.89 -7.10
CA LYS A 515 19.00 -8.25 -7.62
C LYS A 515 19.92 -8.43 -8.83
N SER A 516 19.99 -7.48 -9.77
CA SER A 516 20.90 -7.58 -10.91
C SER A 516 22.38 -7.52 -10.51
N ILE A 517 22.73 -6.78 -9.44
CA ILE A 517 24.06 -6.78 -8.85
C ILE A 517 24.39 -8.16 -8.25
N ILE A 518 23.48 -8.72 -7.46
CA ILE A 518 23.65 -10.03 -6.80
C ILE A 518 23.84 -11.15 -7.84
N PHE A 519 23.08 -11.11 -8.94
CA PHE A 519 23.16 -12.10 -10.03
C PHE A 519 24.22 -11.80 -11.10
N ASN A 520 25.08 -10.80 -10.90
CA ASN A 520 26.17 -10.56 -11.84
C ASN A 520 27.08 -11.79 -11.89
N PRO A 521 27.29 -12.42 -13.06
CA PRO A 521 28.13 -13.62 -13.19
C PRO A 521 29.61 -13.32 -12.92
N GLU A 522 30.05 -12.07 -13.04
CA GLU A 522 31.40 -11.69 -12.67
C GLU A 522 31.58 -11.74 -11.14
N PRO A 523 32.64 -12.42 -10.63
CA PRO A 523 32.95 -12.40 -9.22
C PRO A 523 33.26 -10.97 -8.75
N SER A 524 32.59 -10.53 -7.70
CA SER A 524 32.86 -9.24 -7.07
C SER A 524 34.02 -9.35 -6.09
N GLN A 525 34.83 -8.30 -6.01
CA GLN A 525 36.00 -8.24 -5.12
C GLN A 525 35.66 -7.47 -3.85
N SER A 526 36.11 -7.97 -2.70
CA SER A 526 36.01 -7.26 -1.43
C SER A 526 37.11 -6.20 -1.30
N TRP A 527 36.77 -5.11 -0.62
CA TRP A 527 37.70 -4.10 -0.14
C TRP A 527 37.70 -4.13 1.39
N GLU A 528 38.89 -4.26 1.98
CA GLU A 528 39.04 -4.41 3.42
C GLU A 528 40.11 -3.44 3.94
N ASN A 529 39.81 -2.76 5.04
CA ASN A 529 40.78 -1.96 5.79
C ASN A 529 40.67 -2.31 7.29
N ILE A 530 41.45 -3.32 7.71
CA ILE A 530 41.34 -3.95 9.03
C ILE A 530 42.63 -3.73 9.83
N TYR A 531 42.48 -3.26 11.06
CA TYR A 531 43.56 -2.98 12.00
C TYR A 531 43.51 -3.93 13.19
N HIS A 532 44.68 -4.43 13.61
CA HIS A 532 44.84 -5.26 14.80
C HIS A 532 45.56 -4.47 15.90
N LYS A 533 44.94 -4.28 17.07
CA LYS A 533 45.60 -3.62 18.21
C LYS A 533 46.57 -4.59 18.89
N ARG A 534 47.82 -4.14 19.12
CA ARG A 534 48.83 -4.88 19.90
C ARG A 534 48.63 -4.66 21.41
N HIS A 535 47.67 -5.33 22.03
CA HIS A 535 47.70 -5.52 23.49
C HIS A 535 48.27 -6.91 23.78
N ILE A 536 49.56 -6.97 24.09
CA ILE A 536 50.32 -8.22 24.37
C ILE A 536 50.13 -8.67 25.84
N ALA A 537 49.49 -7.85 26.70
CA ALA A 537 49.41 -8.14 28.13
C ALA A 537 48.26 -9.10 28.54
N ILE A 538 47.23 -9.28 27.71
CA ILE A 538 46.12 -10.22 27.93
C ILE A 538 45.67 -10.61 26.53
N GLY A 539 45.72 -11.89 26.17
CA GLY A 539 45.63 -12.42 24.79
C GLY A 539 44.31 -12.22 24.03
N ILE A 540 43.74 -11.02 24.03
CA ILE A 540 42.52 -10.66 23.29
C ILE A 540 42.93 -9.76 22.11
N PRO A 541 43.06 -10.30 20.89
CA PRO A 541 43.29 -9.48 19.70
C PRO A 541 42.04 -8.65 19.41
N SER A 542 42.06 -7.35 19.76
CA SER A 542 41.00 -6.43 19.34
C SER A 542 41.22 -5.98 17.90
N MET A 543 40.24 -6.24 17.07
CA MET A 543 40.24 -5.93 15.64
C MET A 543 39.16 -4.90 15.34
N TYR A 544 39.48 -3.92 14.51
CA TYR A 544 38.52 -2.91 14.04
C TYR A 544 38.84 -2.53 12.61
N GLY A 545 37.84 -2.09 11.85
CA GLY A 545 38.04 -1.80 10.44
C GLY A 545 36.76 -1.75 9.65
N VAL A 546 36.89 -1.77 8.33
CA VAL A 546 35.75 -1.79 7.41
C VAL A 546 35.91 -2.92 6.41
N TYR A 547 34.84 -3.69 6.19
CA TYR A 547 34.68 -4.64 5.09
C TYR A 547 33.61 -4.12 4.14
N ARG A 548 33.91 -4.04 2.85
CA ARG A 548 32.94 -3.66 1.81
C ARG A 548 33.02 -4.62 0.64
N GLU A 549 31.87 -5.08 0.17
CA GLU A 549 31.79 -5.91 -1.02
C GLU A 549 30.40 -5.73 -1.66
N THR A 550 30.38 -5.54 -2.98
CA THR A 550 29.20 -5.08 -3.71
C THR A 550 27.98 -6.01 -3.64
N LYS A 551 28.15 -7.32 -3.86
CA LYS A 551 27.06 -8.30 -3.79
C LYS A 551 26.55 -8.46 -2.37
N PHE A 552 27.46 -8.52 -1.39
CA PHE A 552 27.16 -8.58 0.03
C PHE A 552 26.36 -7.34 0.51
N GLU A 553 26.80 -6.13 0.16
CA GLU A 553 26.10 -4.88 0.48
C GLU A 553 24.72 -4.85 -0.18
N ALA A 554 24.62 -5.26 -1.44
CA ALA A 554 23.34 -5.31 -2.16
C ALA A 554 22.36 -6.30 -1.53
N LEU A 555 22.81 -7.46 -1.03
CA LEU A 555 21.97 -8.41 -0.32
C LEU A 555 21.50 -7.85 1.02
N GLY A 556 22.40 -7.24 1.79
CA GLY A 556 22.06 -6.61 3.07
C GLY A 556 21.06 -5.45 2.94
N LEU A 557 21.15 -4.67 1.87
CA LEU A 557 20.17 -3.63 1.53
C LEU A 557 18.83 -4.23 1.10
N THR A 558 18.84 -5.32 0.35
CA THR A 558 17.64 -6.02 -0.12
C THR A 558 16.76 -6.44 1.08
N PHE A 559 17.34 -7.01 2.13
CA PHE A 559 16.60 -7.39 3.34
C PHE A 559 15.98 -6.20 4.09
N ARG A 560 16.66 -5.05 4.08
CA ARG A 560 16.14 -3.81 4.68
C ARG A 560 14.99 -3.24 3.87
N LEU A 561 15.12 -3.23 2.54
CA LEU A 561 14.08 -2.80 1.62
C LEU A 561 12.83 -3.68 1.67
N GLU A 562 12.97 -4.99 1.91
CA GLU A 562 11.83 -5.89 2.10
C GLU A 562 10.98 -5.54 3.32
N ASN A 563 11.60 -5.16 4.44
CA ASN A 563 10.86 -4.74 5.62
C ASN A 563 10.07 -3.45 5.34
N VAL A 564 10.68 -2.50 4.61
CA VAL A 564 10.02 -1.26 4.19
C VAL A 564 8.89 -1.55 3.19
N ALA A 565 9.14 -2.37 2.18
CA ALA A 565 8.16 -2.77 1.18
C ALA A 565 6.97 -3.49 1.82
N THR A 566 7.20 -4.35 2.80
CA THR A 566 6.13 -5.05 3.54
C THR A 566 5.20 -4.05 4.23
N ARG A 567 5.76 -3.08 4.96
CA ARG A 567 4.99 -2.01 5.62
C ARG A 567 4.23 -1.13 4.61
N LEU A 568 4.88 -0.77 3.50
CA LEU A 568 4.23 -0.01 2.42
C LEU A 568 3.09 -0.80 1.78
N MET A 569 3.29 -2.10 1.56
CA MET A 569 2.27 -2.98 0.98
C MET A 569 1.05 -3.10 1.89
N GLU A 570 1.25 -3.24 3.20
CA GLU A 570 0.15 -3.20 4.18
C GLU A 570 -0.62 -1.89 4.10
N LYS A 571 0.07 -0.75 3.96
CA LYS A 571 -0.58 0.56 3.79
C LYS A 571 -1.34 0.71 2.46
N VAL A 572 -0.84 0.11 1.38
CA VAL A 572 -1.55 0.02 0.10
C VAL A 572 -2.82 -0.82 0.24
N VAL A 573 -2.76 -1.95 0.95
CA VAL A 573 -3.91 -2.82 1.22
C VAL A 573 -4.93 -2.12 2.14
N GLU A 574 -4.49 -1.40 3.18
CA GLU A 574 -5.38 -0.60 4.04
C GLU A 574 -6.16 0.48 3.27
N GLY A 575 -5.67 0.89 2.09
CA GLY A 575 -6.29 1.92 1.25
C GLY A 575 -7.54 1.45 0.49
N ILE A 576 -7.81 0.15 0.40
CA ILE A 576 -8.97 -0.41 -0.31
C ILE A 576 -10.14 -0.70 0.64
N ASN A 577 -11.37 -0.36 0.21
CA ASN A 577 -12.57 -0.74 0.94
C ASN A 577 -13.03 -2.14 0.50
N LEU A 578 -12.86 -3.13 1.38
CA LEU A 578 -13.32 -4.50 1.13
C LEU A 578 -14.72 -4.79 1.71
N ASN A 579 -15.42 -3.83 2.31
CA ASN A 579 -16.78 -4.07 2.86
C ASN A 579 -17.79 -4.55 1.80
N TYR A 580 -17.54 -4.23 0.53
CA TYR A 580 -18.25 -4.76 -0.63
C TYR A 580 -17.26 -4.78 -1.81
N ILE A 581 -17.52 -5.67 -2.77
CA ILE A 581 -16.69 -5.80 -3.96
C ILE A 581 -17.44 -5.25 -5.17
N SER A 582 -16.90 -4.18 -5.75
CA SER A 582 -17.41 -3.51 -6.95
C SER A 582 -16.43 -3.62 -8.11
N ALA A 583 -16.81 -3.20 -9.33
CA ALA A 583 -15.91 -3.21 -10.50
C ALA A 583 -14.61 -2.43 -10.24
N LYS A 584 -14.71 -1.30 -9.54
CA LYS A 584 -13.54 -0.52 -9.12
C LYS A 584 -12.68 -1.31 -8.13
N THR A 585 -13.31 -1.88 -7.11
CA THR A 585 -12.62 -2.67 -6.08
C THR A 585 -11.90 -3.87 -6.68
N LEU A 586 -12.51 -4.58 -7.63
CA LEU A 586 -11.87 -5.70 -8.35
C LEU A 586 -10.65 -5.26 -9.15
N ASN A 587 -10.72 -4.08 -9.77
CA ASN A 587 -9.58 -3.51 -10.49
C ASN A 587 -8.44 -3.12 -9.53
N ASP A 588 -8.78 -2.49 -8.40
CA ASP A 588 -7.82 -2.15 -7.36
C ASP A 588 -7.18 -3.42 -6.75
N ILE A 589 -7.98 -4.46 -6.47
CA ILE A 589 -7.51 -5.79 -6.05
C ILE A 589 -6.53 -6.36 -7.08
N TYR A 590 -6.85 -6.30 -8.37
CA TYR A 590 -5.94 -6.78 -9.43
C TYR A 590 -4.57 -6.08 -9.37
N PHE A 591 -4.54 -4.76 -9.25
CA PHE A 591 -3.27 -4.02 -9.14
C PHE A 591 -2.49 -4.37 -7.88
N ILE A 592 -3.17 -4.53 -6.75
CA ILE A 592 -2.54 -4.95 -5.49
C ILE A 592 -1.95 -6.37 -5.63
N LEU A 593 -2.67 -7.30 -6.26
CA LEU A 593 -2.16 -8.65 -6.51
C LEU A 593 -1.00 -8.67 -7.50
N GLU A 594 -0.93 -7.73 -8.46
CA GLU A 594 0.27 -7.53 -9.29
C GLU A 594 1.47 -7.04 -8.47
N TYR A 595 1.27 -6.14 -7.50
CA TYR A 595 2.36 -5.75 -6.59
C TYR A 595 2.83 -6.92 -5.72
N PHE A 596 1.91 -7.80 -5.26
CA PHE A 596 2.29 -9.04 -4.59
C PHE A 596 3.08 -9.97 -5.52
N ARG A 597 2.61 -10.16 -6.76
CA ARG A 597 3.31 -10.97 -7.76
C ARG A 597 4.74 -10.48 -7.99
N GLU A 598 4.92 -9.18 -8.23
CA GLU A 598 6.22 -8.56 -8.46
C GLU A 598 7.15 -8.73 -7.25
N GLY A 599 6.63 -8.48 -6.03
CA GLY A 599 7.40 -8.66 -4.80
C GLY A 599 7.84 -10.12 -4.58
N LEU A 600 6.95 -11.09 -4.81
CA LEU A 600 7.30 -12.52 -4.72
C LEU A 600 8.37 -12.93 -5.75
N GLU A 601 8.29 -12.41 -6.98
CA GLU A 601 9.30 -12.66 -8.01
C GLU A 601 10.67 -12.06 -7.67
N LEU A 602 10.71 -10.88 -7.05
CA LEU A 602 11.93 -10.28 -6.51
C LEU A 602 12.56 -11.15 -5.40
N ASP A 603 11.73 -11.82 -4.61
CA ASP A 603 12.14 -12.77 -3.58
C ASP A 603 12.52 -14.16 -4.11
N GLY A 604 12.36 -14.39 -5.43
CA GLY A 604 12.71 -15.66 -6.09
C GLY A 604 11.59 -16.71 -6.02
N ILE A 605 10.38 -16.30 -5.66
CA ILE A 605 9.19 -17.15 -5.64
C ILE A 605 8.43 -16.96 -6.95
N THR A 606 8.21 -18.05 -7.68
CA THR A 606 7.43 -18.03 -8.92
C THR A 606 6.36 -19.12 -8.88
N ASN A 607 5.13 -18.75 -9.28
CA ASN A 607 4.03 -19.70 -9.45
C ASN A 607 3.30 -19.39 -10.76
N GLN A 608 3.43 -20.29 -11.74
CA GLN A 608 2.79 -20.14 -13.05
C GLN A 608 1.26 -20.17 -12.98
N SER A 609 0.69 -20.97 -12.07
CA SER A 609 -0.75 -21.06 -11.85
C SER A 609 -1.28 -19.75 -11.26
N PHE A 610 -0.60 -19.18 -10.26
CA PHE A 610 -0.92 -17.85 -9.72
C PHE A 610 -0.92 -16.78 -10.81
N ASN A 611 0.14 -16.75 -11.64
CA ASN A 611 0.28 -15.80 -12.74
C ASN A 611 -0.78 -16.00 -13.86
N ALA A 612 -1.30 -17.21 -14.03
CA ALA A 612 -2.38 -17.50 -14.96
C ALA A 612 -3.73 -17.04 -14.40
N ASN A 613 -4.02 -17.33 -13.13
CA ASN A 613 -5.24 -16.91 -12.44
C ASN A 613 -5.32 -15.39 -12.30
N LEU A 614 -4.20 -14.71 -12.06
CA LEU A 614 -4.14 -13.24 -12.06
C LEU A 614 -4.41 -12.65 -13.45
N ARG A 615 -3.94 -13.32 -14.52
CA ARG A 615 -4.30 -12.96 -15.90
C ARG A 615 -5.78 -13.22 -16.20
N MET A 616 -6.35 -14.32 -15.70
CA MET A 616 -7.78 -14.58 -15.80
C MET A 616 -8.57 -13.46 -15.11
N LEU A 617 -8.16 -13.03 -13.92
CA LEU A 617 -8.76 -11.88 -13.24
C LEU A 617 -8.69 -10.63 -14.13
N LYS A 618 -7.51 -10.26 -14.63
CA LYS A 618 -7.32 -9.10 -15.51
C LYS A 618 -8.30 -9.07 -16.69
N TYR A 619 -8.41 -10.18 -17.42
CA TYR A 619 -9.29 -10.25 -18.59
C TYR A 619 -10.76 -10.32 -18.21
N SER A 620 -11.10 -10.94 -17.08
CA SER A 620 -12.47 -10.98 -16.56
C SER A 620 -13.03 -9.58 -16.28
N LEU A 621 -12.20 -8.63 -15.82
CA LEU A 621 -12.60 -7.23 -15.58
C LEU A 621 -13.11 -6.51 -16.82
N SER A 622 -12.75 -6.97 -18.02
CA SER A 622 -13.20 -6.40 -19.29
C SER A 622 -14.49 -7.02 -19.83
N SER A 623 -14.93 -8.16 -19.25
CA SER A 623 -16.10 -8.90 -19.72
C SER A 623 -17.33 -8.58 -18.89
N GLN A 624 -18.37 -8.05 -19.54
CA GLN A 624 -19.65 -7.75 -18.88
C GLN A 624 -20.48 -9.00 -18.58
N SER A 625 -20.18 -10.14 -19.23
CA SER A 625 -20.89 -11.41 -19.02
C SER A 625 -20.28 -12.27 -17.91
N PHE A 626 -19.21 -11.81 -17.27
CA PHE A 626 -18.53 -12.57 -16.23
C PHE A 626 -19.35 -12.55 -14.94
N SER A 627 -19.69 -13.73 -14.42
CA SER A 627 -20.57 -13.86 -13.27
C SER A 627 -19.82 -13.69 -11.95
N PHE A 628 -20.57 -13.37 -10.90
CA PHE A 628 -20.06 -13.28 -9.54
C PHE A 628 -19.39 -14.58 -9.08
N ASP A 629 -20.03 -15.74 -9.30
CA ASP A 629 -19.46 -17.04 -8.93
C ASP A 629 -18.13 -17.31 -9.64
N GLN A 630 -17.99 -16.87 -10.91
CA GLN A 630 -16.72 -17.01 -11.61
C GLN A 630 -15.60 -16.18 -10.96
N TYR A 631 -15.90 -14.99 -10.43
CA TYR A 631 -14.93 -14.23 -9.62
C TYR A 631 -14.56 -14.99 -8.35
N VAL A 632 -15.54 -15.54 -7.63
CA VAL A 632 -15.29 -16.38 -6.44
C VAL A 632 -14.34 -17.54 -6.77
N ASN A 633 -14.56 -18.23 -7.89
CA ASN A 633 -13.72 -19.34 -8.34
C ASN A 633 -12.28 -18.88 -8.61
N ILE A 634 -12.08 -17.74 -9.29
CA ILE A 634 -10.74 -17.17 -9.52
C ILE A 634 -10.03 -16.93 -8.19
N PHE A 635 -10.67 -16.28 -7.22
CA PHE A 635 -10.03 -16.00 -5.93
C PHE A 635 -9.78 -17.28 -5.12
N GLN A 636 -10.62 -18.31 -5.22
CA GLN A 636 -10.36 -19.62 -4.63
C GLN A 636 -9.14 -20.30 -5.26
N PHE A 637 -8.97 -20.22 -6.59
CA PHE A 637 -7.78 -20.75 -7.26
C PHE A 637 -6.51 -20.00 -6.83
N ILE A 638 -6.59 -18.67 -6.71
CA ILE A 638 -5.49 -17.85 -6.20
C ILE A 638 -5.13 -18.24 -4.76
N ALA A 639 -6.11 -18.46 -3.88
CA ALA A 639 -5.88 -18.90 -2.50
C ALA A 639 -5.17 -20.28 -2.44
N GLU A 640 -5.61 -21.22 -3.26
CA GLU A 640 -4.98 -22.54 -3.38
C GLU A 640 -3.54 -22.43 -3.92
N ASP A 641 -3.28 -21.49 -4.84
CA ASP A 641 -1.93 -21.21 -5.33
C ASP A 641 -1.01 -20.64 -4.26
N VAL A 642 -1.51 -19.74 -3.40
CA VAL A 642 -0.76 -19.22 -2.24
C VAL A 642 -0.40 -20.36 -1.28
N LYS A 643 -1.34 -21.25 -0.99
CA LYS A 643 -1.10 -22.45 -0.15
C LYS A 643 -0.03 -23.36 -0.77
N ARG A 644 -0.06 -23.57 -2.09
CA ARG A 644 0.95 -24.37 -2.80
C ARG A 644 2.34 -23.73 -2.74
N VAL A 645 2.43 -22.40 -2.82
CA VAL A 645 3.69 -21.66 -2.63
C VAL A 645 4.23 -21.88 -1.21
N LEU A 646 3.39 -21.74 -0.19
CA LEU A 646 3.77 -22.00 1.20
C LEU A 646 4.33 -23.42 1.38
N ILE A 647 3.60 -24.42 0.89
CA ILE A 647 4.02 -25.83 0.98
C ILE A 647 5.36 -26.06 0.26
N LYS A 648 5.51 -25.55 -0.97
CA LYS A 648 6.73 -25.78 -1.78
C LYS A 648 7.98 -25.14 -1.16
N TYR A 649 7.91 -23.86 -0.83
CA TYR A 649 9.10 -23.06 -0.47
C TYR A 649 9.39 -23.05 1.03
N PHE A 650 8.41 -23.30 1.90
CA PHE A 650 8.57 -23.09 3.34
C PHE A 650 8.26 -24.33 4.19
N LEU A 651 7.53 -25.32 3.68
CA LEU A 651 7.21 -26.54 4.45
C LEU A 651 7.99 -27.76 3.94
N LYS A 652 7.68 -28.24 2.72
CA LYS A 652 8.22 -29.49 2.17
C LYS A 652 9.74 -29.51 2.06
N THR A 653 10.34 -28.33 1.87
CA THR A 653 11.79 -28.13 1.85
C THR A 653 12.49 -28.59 3.14
N TYR A 654 11.84 -28.46 4.30
CA TYR A 654 12.46 -28.72 5.61
C TYR A 654 11.92 -29.97 6.31
N GLU A 655 10.86 -30.60 5.78
CA GLU A 655 10.21 -31.76 6.41
C GLU A 655 11.19 -32.89 6.74
N ILE A 656 12.07 -33.25 5.81
CA ILE A 656 13.05 -34.33 6.01
C ILE A 656 14.17 -33.88 6.99
N PRO A 657 14.86 -32.74 6.78
CA PRO A 657 15.85 -32.25 7.74
C PRO A 657 15.34 -32.14 9.18
N LEU A 658 14.11 -31.67 9.39
CA LEU A 658 13.53 -31.51 10.73
C LEU A 658 13.38 -32.85 11.46
N ARG A 659 12.97 -33.91 10.75
CA ARG A 659 12.85 -35.27 11.31
C ARG A 659 14.18 -35.84 11.78
N THR A 660 15.29 -35.46 11.13
CA THR A 660 16.63 -35.93 11.49
C THR A 660 17.28 -35.04 12.57
N ILE A 661 17.16 -33.72 12.45
CA ILE A 661 17.92 -32.76 13.27
C ILE A 661 17.30 -32.54 14.65
N ILE A 662 15.97 -32.49 14.77
CA ILE A 662 15.33 -32.25 16.08
C ILE A 662 15.75 -33.33 17.10
N PRO A 663 15.70 -34.65 16.78
CA PRO A 663 16.22 -35.66 17.69
C PRO A 663 17.70 -35.47 18.05
N GLN A 664 18.55 -35.10 17.08
CA GLN A 664 19.99 -34.87 17.33
C GLN A 664 20.23 -33.72 18.33
N LEU A 665 19.42 -32.65 18.28
CA LEU A 665 19.58 -31.48 19.13
C LEU A 665 19.05 -31.68 20.55
N PHE A 666 17.95 -32.44 20.72
CA PHE A 666 17.22 -32.50 21.99
C PHE A 666 17.34 -33.83 22.73
N ASN A 667 17.78 -34.93 22.09
CA ASN A 667 17.79 -36.25 22.76
C ASN A 667 18.87 -36.42 23.82
N GLY A 668 19.97 -35.66 23.81
CA GLY A 668 20.97 -35.59 24.89
C GLY A 668 21.19 -36.90 25.69
N THR A 669 21.09 -36.84 27.02
CA THR A 669 21.20 -37.99 27.95
C THR A 669 19.84 -38.61 28.34
N LYS A 670 18.74 -38.25 27.66
CA LYS A 670 17.39 -38.77 27.97
C LYS A 670 16.91 -39.63 26.82
N GLU A 671 16.72 -40.93 27.07
CA GLU A 671 16.07 -41.82 26.12
C GLU A 671 14.56 -41.50 26.07
N TYR A 672 14.12 -40.88 24.97
CA TYR A 672 12.71 -40.70 24.66
C TYR A 672 12.15 -41.97 24.02
N SER A 673 10.89 -42.31 24.33
CA SER A 673 10.18 -43.33 23.55
C SER A 673 9.89 -42.86 22.11
N ASP A 674 9.63 -43.77 21.19
CA ASP A 674 9.29 -43.44 19.79
C ASP A 674 8.12 -42.44 19.70
N ARG A 675 7.12 -42.59 20.58
CA ARG A 675 5.95 -41.72 20.61
C ARG A 675 6.30 -40.31 21.11
N GLU A 676 7.16 -40.19 22.12
CA GLU A 676 7.62 -38.89 22.64
C GLU A 676 8.51 -38.17 21.63
N THR A 677 9.35 -38.92 20.91
CA THR A 677 10.20 -38.37 19.84
C THR A 677 9.35 -37.78 18.72
N VAL A 678 8.32 -38.49 18.26
CA VAL A 678 7.39 -37.97 17.25
C VAL A 678 6.66 -36.71 17.72
N GLN A 679 6.22 -36.67 18.99
CA GLN A 679 5.58 -35.47 19.55
C GLN A 679 6.53 -34.28 19.63
N LEU A 680 7.78 -34.51 20.05
CA LEU A 680 8.83 -33.48 20.10
C LEU A 680 9.12 -32.93 18.70
N VAL A 681 9.30 -33.81 17.71
CA VAL A 681 9.53 -33.43 16.31
C VAL A 681 8.38 -32.58 15.79
N ASN A 682 7.12 -32.98 16.00
CA ASN A 682 5.97 -32.21 15.55
C ASN A 682 5.91 -30.82 16.20
N LYS A 683 6.13 -30.74 17.51
CA LYS A 683 6.08 -29.47 18.26
C LYS A 683 7.15 -28.49 17.80
N GLU A 684 8.41 -28.92 17.72
CA GLU A 684 9.50 -28.03 17.32
C GLU A 684 9.45 -27.73 15.81
N SER A 685 8.96 -28.66 14.98
CA SER A 685 8.68 -28.39 13.55
C SER A 685 7.61 -27.32 13.37
N GLU A 686 6.51 -27.37 14.14
CA GLU A 686 5.46 -26.34 14.08
C GLU A 686 6.01 -24.95 14.44
N LYS A 687 6.82 -24.86 15.50
CA LYS A 687 7.50 -23.63 15.89
C LYS A 687 8.41 -23.13 14.76
N PHE A 688 9.24 -24.00 14.18
CA PHE A 688 10.11 -23.68 13.07
C PHE A 688 9.33 -23.15 11.85
N TYR A 689 8.26 -23.83 11.43
CA TYR A 689 7.46 -23.41 10.28
C TYR A 689 6.80 -22.05 10.52
N ARG A 690 6.30 -21.80 11.74
CA ARG A 690 5.71 -20.52 12.11
C ARG A 690 6.71 -19.38 11.98
N ASP A 691 7.91 -19.56 12.51
CA ASP A 691 8.98 -18.55 12.46
C ASP A 691 9.41 -18.27 11.00
N VAL A 692 9.57 -19.34 10.21
CA VAL A 692 9.96 -19.24 8.79
C VAL A 692 8.89 -18.56 7.93
N ILE A 693 7.60 -18.80 8.20
CA ILE A 693 6.49 -18.15 7.49
C ILE A 693 6.33 -16.69 7.93
N ALA A 694 6.51 -16.38 9.21
CA ALA A 694 6.43 -15.01 9.72
C ALA A 694 7.51 -14.09 9.11
N GLU A 695 8.70 -14.63 8.82
CA GLU A 695 9.78 -13.90 8.15
C GLU A 695 9.69 -13.92 6.62
N ALA A 696 8.71 -14.63 6.05
CA ALA A 696 8.56 -14.73 4.61
C ALA A 696 8.02 -13.42 4.03
N PHE A 697 8.83 -12.78 3.18
CA PHE A 697 8.49 -11.54 2.51
C PHE A 697 7.12 -11.62 1.81
N LEU A 698 6.20 -10.72 2.18
CA LEU A 698 4.84 -10.53 1.65
C LEU A 698 3.86 -11.71 1.75
N MET A 699 4.29 -12.90 2.21
CA MET A 699 3.42 -14.08 2.21
C MET A 699 2.22 -13.95 3.15
N GLN A 700 2.43 -13.44 4.37
CA GLN A 700 1.36 -13.25 5.34
C GLN A 700 0.40 -12.11 4.95
N PRO A 701 0.87 -10.91 4.52
CA PRO A 701 -0.02 -9.89 3.97
C PRO A 701 -0.83 -10.38 2.76
N LEU A 702 -0.25 -11.19 1.87
CA LEU A 702 -0.97 -11.77 0.73
C LEU A 702 -2.08 -12.73 1.17
N ASP A 703 -1.77 -13.66 2.08
CA ASP A 703 -2.75 -14.62 2.60
C ASP A 703 -3.91 -13.94 3.32
N ASN A 704 -3.61 -12.93 4.15
CA ASN A 704 -4.60 -12.10 4.83
C ASN A 704 -5.46 -11.32 3.82
N PHE A 705 -4.86 -10.76 2.77
CA PHE A 705 -5.58 -10.00 1.75
C PHE A 705 -6.53 -10.90 0.95
N ILE A 706 -6.07 -12.05 0.48
CA ILE A 706 -6.91 -13.03 -0.23
C ILE A 706 -8.04 -13.55 0.66
N SER A 707 -7.74 -13.83 1.92
CA SER A 707 -8.75 -14.27 2.90
C SER A 707 -9.83 -13.20 3.11
N SER A 708 -9.43 -11.93 3.23
CA SER A 708 -10.35 -10.79 3.37
C SER A 708 -11.24 -10.62 2.13
N ILE A 709 -10.69 -10.80 0.92
CA ILE A 709 -11.46 -10.77 -0.33
C ILE A 709 -12.51 -11.90 -0.35
N LEU A 710 -12.10 -13.14 -0.05
CA LEU A 710 -13.01 -14.30 -0.03
C LEU A 710 -14.09 -14.19 1.06
N GLU A 711 -13.76 -13.61 2.21
CA GLU A 711 -14.75 -13.31 3.24
C GLU A 711 -15.76 -12.27 2.76
N SER A 712 -15.28 -11.19 2.14
CA SER A 712 -16.13 -10.12 1.60
C SER A 712 -17.06 -10.63 0.50
N LEU A 713 -16.57 -11.48 -0.41
CA LEU A 713 -17.41 -12.14 -1.41
C LEU A 713 -18.48 -13.02 -0.76
N ARG A 714 -18.13 -13.83 0.25
CA ARG A 714 -19.10 -14.68 0.96
C ARG A 714 -20.16 -13.84 1.67
N GLN A 715 -19.76 -12.76 2.34
CA GLN A 715 -20.69 -11.83 2.97
C GLN A 715 -21.66 -11.19 1.97
N MET A 716 -21.22 -10.89 0.75
CA MET A 716 -22.12 -10.42 -0.30
C MET A 716 -23.13 -11.49 -0.72
N THR A 717 -22.70 -12.73 -0.90
CA THR A 717 -23.59 -13.87 -1.23
C THR A 717 -24.63 -14.11 -0.13
N ASP A 718 -24.24 -14.02 1.13
CA ASP A 718 -25.10 -14.34 2.27
C ASP A 718 -26.13 -13.23 2.56
N ASN A 719 -25.78 -11.97 2.27
CA ASN A 719 -26.57 -10.81 2.69
C ASN A 719 -27.30 -10.07 1.56
N LEU A 720 -26.99 -10.34 0.28
CA LEU A 720 -27.55 -9.60 -0.86
C LEU A 720 -28.29 -10.53 -1.85
N PRO A 721 -29.44 -10.10 -2.40
CA PRO A 721 -30.08 -10.78 -3.54
C PRO A 721 -29.19 -10.80 -4.79
N VAL A 722 -29.33 -11.83 -5.63
CA VAL A 722 -28.52 -12.05 -6.83
C VAL A 722 -28.56 -10.86 -7.80
N GLU A 723 -29.73 -10.25 -7.98
CA GLU A 723 -29.90 -9.08 -8.84
C GLU A 723 -29.10 -7.89 -8.31
N THR A 724 -29.09 -7.69 -6.99
CA THR A 724 -28.34 -6.60 -6.34
C THR A 724 -26.84 -6.82 -6.44
N ILE A 725 -26.36 -8.06 -6.34
CA ILE A 725 -24.93 -8.39 -6.48
C ILE A 725 -24.41 -7.95 -7.86
N SER A 726 -25.15 -8.23 -8.94
CA SER A 726 -24.77 -7.81 -10.29
C SER A 726 -24.68 -6.29 -10.43
N GLU A 727 -25.61 -5.55 -9.81
CA GLU A 727 -25.58 -4.09 -9.80
C GLU A 727 -24.41 -3.52 -8.99
N VAL A 728 -24.09 -4.10 -7.83
CA VAL A 728 -22.93 -3.70 -7.00
C VAL A 728 -21.61 -4.00 -7.72
N MET A 729 -21.51 -5.16 -8.36
CA MET A 729 -20.31 -5.59 -9.08
C MET A 729 -20.04 -4.73 -10.32
N SER A 730 -21.06 -4.10 -10.90
CA SER A 730 -20.90 -3.17 -12.03
C SER A 730 -20.77 -1.70 -11.60
N TYR A 731 -20.96 -1.41 -10.31
CA TYR A 731 -20.81 -0.06 -9.76
C TYR A 731 -19.35 0.42 -9.82
N ASN A 732 -19.16 1.67 -10.26
CA ASN A 732 -17.86 2.32 -10.30
C ASN A 732 -17.97 3.76 -9.78
N SER A 733 -17.40 4.02 -8.59
CA SER A 733 -17.50 5.33 -7.95
C SER A 733 -16.76 6.46 -8.69
N ASN A 734 -15.92 6.15 -9.69
CA ASN A 734 -15.29 7.15 -10.54
C ASN A 734 -16.24 7.72 -11.62
N LEU A 735 -17.39 7.07 -11.86
CA LEU A 735 -18.37 7.48 -12.87
C LEU A 735 -19.52 8.31 -12.31
N ILE A 736 -19.69 8.38 -10.99
CA ILE A 736 -20.92 8.91 -10.39
C ILE A 736 -20.95 10.42 -10.19
N ILE A 737 -19.80 11.07 -9.95
CA ILE A 737 -19.71 12.53 -9.74
C ILE A 737 -18.51 13.11 -10.47
N THR A 738 -18.69 14.26 -11.12
CA THR A 738 -17.61 15.01 -11.76
C THR A 738 -17.69 16.50 -11.48
N ARG A 739 -16.53 17.18 -11.48
CA ARG A 739 -16.46 18.64 -11.28
C ARG A 739 -16.58 19.37 -12.61
N LEU A 740 -17.19 20.56 -12.60
CA LEU A 740 -17.25 21.40 -13.80
C LEU A 740 -15.88 21.95 -14.21
N LEU A 741 -14.94 22.14 -13.27
CA LEU A 741 -13.61 22.72 -13.55
C LEU A 741 -12.50 21.66 -13.76
N LYS A 742 -12.78 20.35 -13.65
CA LYS A 742 -11.76 19.30 -13.82
C LYS A 742 -12.15 18.35 -14.96
N PRO A 743 -11.28 18.10 -15.95
CA PRO A 743 -11.56 17.10 -16.97
C PRO A 743 -11.65 15.70 -16.37
N ASN A 744 -12.58 14.89 -16.87
CA ASN A 744 -12.75 13.48 -16.58
C ASN A 744 -13.16 12.74 -17.87
N LYS A 745 -12.17 12.14 -18.55
CA LYS A 745 -12.35 11.48 -19.85
C LYS A 745 -13.40 10.37 -19.86
N PHE A 746 -13.72 9.77 -18.72
CA PHE A 746 -14.68 8.67 -18.63
C PHE A 746 -16.14 9.13 -18.69
N VAL A 747 -16.43 10.34 -18.20
CA VAL A 747 -17.81 10.85 -18.05
C VAL A 747 -18.06 12.15 -18.81
N ASP A 748 -17.05 12.79 -19.40
CA ASP A 748 -17.20 14.09 -20.09
C ASP A 748 -17.85 13.92 -21.47
N ASN A 749 -19.10 13.51 -21.47
CA ASN A 749 -19.97 13.40 -22.64
C ASN A 749 -21.45 13.56 -22.22
N GLN A 750 -22.33 13.76 -23.20
CA GLN A 750 -23.75 14.00 -22.97
C GLN A 750 -24.49 12.79 -22.36
N VAL A 751 -24.00 11.55 -22.56
CA VAL A 751 -24.64 10.35 -22.01
C VAL A 751 -24.56 10.33 -20.49
N PHE A 752 -23.44 10.77 -19.90
CA PHE A 752 -23.26 10.82 -18.46
C PHE A 752 -23.69 12.15 -17.83
N LEU A 753 -23.39 13.28 -18.48
CA LEU A 753 -23.62 14.61 -17.89
C LEU A 753 -24.95 15.24 -18.27
N GLY A 754 -25.62 14.71 -19.29
CA GLY A 754 -26.68 15.43 -19.97
C GLY A 754 -26.15 16.60 -20.81
N SER A 755 -27.00 17.11 -21.70
CA SER A 755 -26.63 18.20 -22.61
C SER A 755 -26.28 19.49 -21.83
N LYS A 756 -27.10 19.90 -20.86
CA LYS A 756 -26.87 21.14 -20.08
C LYS A 756 -25.53 21.13 -19.36
N ALA A 757 -25.24 20.07 -18.60
CA ALA A 757 -24.04 20.02 -17.78
C ALA A 757 -22.77 19.81 -18.61
N TYR A 758 -22.88 19.08 -19.73
CA TYR A 758 -21.79 18.94 -20.70
C TYR A 758 -21.36 20.31 -21.27
N HIS A 759 -22.30 21.12 -21.75
CA HIS A 759 -21.99 22.44 -22.28
C HIS A 759 -21.43 23.37 -21.19
N LEU A 760 -22.05 23.42 -20.00
CA LEU A 760 -21.53 24.21 -18.87
C LEU A 760 -20.10 23.82 -18.47
N LYS A 761 -19.79 22.52 -18.51
CA LYS A 761 -18.45 22.02 -18.23
C LYS A 761 -17.45 22.50 -19.28
N ASN A 762 -17.78 22.37 -20.57
CA ASN A 762 -16.91 22.83 -21.66
C ASN A 762 -16.65 24.34 -21.57
N LEU A 763 -17.71 25.12 -21.33
CA LEU A 763 -17.58 26.57 -21.14
C LEU A 763 -16.71 26.93 -19.92
N ARG A 764 -16.91 26.25 -18.78
CA ARG A 764 -16.09 26.49 -17.59
C ARG A 764 -14.61 26.16 -17.84
N MET A 765 -14.33 25.07 -18.55
CA MET A 765 -12.96 24.66 -18.90
C MET A 765 -12.30 25.64 -19.88
N ALA A 766 -13.09 26.27 -20.76
CA ALA A 766 -12.64 27.33 -21.66
C ALA A 766 -12.49 28.71 -20.98
N GLY A 767 -12.76 28.82 -19.67
CA GLY A 767 -12.56 30.05 -18.91
C GLY A 767 -13.75 31.01 -18.88
N PHE A 768 -14.90 30.63 -19.46
CA PHE A 768 -16.12 31.42 -19.37
C PHE A 768 -16.66 31.49 -17.92
N PRO A 769 -17.42 32.54 -17.56
CA PRO A 769 -17.87 32.78 -16.20
C PRO A 769 -19.06 31.88 -15.82
N ILE A 770 -18.82 30.58 -15.72
CA ILE A 770 -19.79 29.61 -15.22
C ILE A 770 -19.64 29.50 -13.69
N PRO A 771 -20.73 29.56 -12.91
CA PRO A 771 -20.64 29.39 -11.46
C PRO A 771 -20.04 28.02 -11.07
N PRO A 772 -19.29 27.93 -9.95
CA PRO A 772 -18.68 26.68 -9.53
C PRO A 772 -19.75 25.64 -9.17
N GLY A 773 -19.51 24.38 -9.53
CA GLY A 773 -20.46 23.29 -9.33
C GLY A 773 -19.88 21.91 -9.65
N PHE A 774 -20.68 20.88 -9.41
CA PHE A 774 -20.42 19.49 -9.78
C PHE A 774 -21.69 18.85 -10.34
N VAL A 775 -21.51 17.74 -11.04
CA VAL A 775 -22.57 16.99 -11.70
C VAL A 775 -22.60 15.58 -11.13
N LEU A 776 -23.76 15.16 -10.65
CA LEU A 776 -24.12 13.78 -10.40
C LEU A 776 -24.55 13.18 -11.74
N THR A 777 -23.84 12.18 -12.23
CA THR A 777 -24.05 11.66 -13.57
C THR A 777 -25.33 10.81 -13.65
N THR A 778 -25.78 10.53 -14.88
CA THR A 778 -26.87 9.57 -15.15
C THR A 778 -26.57 8.16 -14.62
N GLU A 779 -25.31 7.82 -14.30
CA GLU A 779 -24.98 6.51 -13.71
C GLU A 779 -25.59 6.34 -12.32
N ILE A 780 -25.70 7.42 -11.54
CA ILE A 780 -26.40 7.37 -10.24
C ILE A 780 -27.87 7.04 -10.45
N PHE A 781 -28.51 7.62 -11.48
CA PHE A 781 -29.91 7.31 -11.81
C PHE A 781 -30.08 5.82 -12.16
N ARG A 782 -29.25 5.30 -13.06
CA ARG A 782 -29.29 3.89 -13.50
C ARG A 782 -29.04 2.90 -12.37
N ARG A 783 -28.21 3.27 -11.39
CA ARG A 783 -27.81 2.42 -10.25
C ARG A 783 -28.50 2.80 -8.94
N ARG A 784 -29.54 3.64 -8.99
CA ARG A 784 -30.16 4.25 -7.80
C ARG A 784 -30.68 3.19 -6.83
N LYS A 785 -31.25 2.09 -7.32
CA LYS A 785 -31.73 0.97 -6.50
C LYS A 785 -30.59 0.32 -5.71
N ALA A 786 -29.50 -0.08 -6.37
CA ALA A 786 -28.31 -0.63 -5.72
C ALA A 786 -27.71 0.33 -4.67
N ILE A 787 -27.52 1.59 -5.05
CA ILE A 787 -26.87 2.60 -4.19
C ILE A 787 -27.69 2.87 -2.93
N LEU A 788 -29.01 3.04 -3.06
CA LEU A 788 -29.88 3.32 -1.93
C LEU A 788 -30.19 2.08 -1.09
N GLY A 789 -30.19 0.89 -1.72
CA GLY A 789 -30.41 -0.40 -1.06
C GLY A 789 -29.23 -0.89 -0.22
N HIS A 790 -27.99 -0.46 -0.53
CA HIS A 790 -26.79 -0.86 0.20
C HIS A 790 -26.26 0.27 1.10
N PRO A 791 -26.25 0.11 2.45
CA PRO A 791 -25.85 1.16 3.39
C PRO A 791 -24.46 1.78 3.11
N GLU A 792 -23.47 0.94 2.78
CA GLU A 792 -22.11 1.41 2.48
C GLU A 792 -22.02 2.21 1.17
N LEU A 793 -22.75 1.82 0.10
CA LEU A 793 -22.78 2.58 -1.16
C LEU A 793 -23.46 3.93 -0.97
N LYS A 794 -24.57 3.95 -0.21
CA LYS A 794 -25.27 5.18 0.17
C LYS A 794 -24.34 6.13 0.94
N LYS A 795 -23.58 5.58 1.89
CA LYS A 795 -22.58 6.34 2.66
C LYS A 795 -21.47 6.88 1.77
N GLU A 796 -20.90 6.06 0.88
CA GLU A 796 -19.87 6.48 -0.08
C GLU A 796 -20.37 7.63 -0.96
N MET A 797 -21.58 7.52 -1.51
CA MET A 797 -22.20 8.58 -2.30
C MET A 797 -22.34 9.88 -1.50
N HIS A 798 -22.84 9.81 -0.26
CA HIS A 798 -22.97 10.99 0.60
C HIS A 798 -21.61 11.64 0.90
N ASP A 799 -20.58 10.84 1.18
CA ASP A 799 -19.24 11.33 1.45
C ASP A 799 -18.60 11.96 0.21
N LEU A 800 -18.86 11.41 -0.98
CA LEU A 800 -18.45 12.02 -2.25
C LEU A 800 -19.16 13.35 -2.49
N ILE A 801 -20.46 13.48 -2.21
CA ILE A 801 -21.19 14.75 -2.29
C ILE A 801 -20.57 15.77 -1.33
N ARG A 802 -20.31 15.41 -0.06
CA ARG A 802 -19.64 16.28 0.92
C ARG A 802 -18.25 16.73 0.45
N LYS A 803 -17.46 15.81 -0.09
CA LYS A 803 -16.14 16.11 -0.65
C LYS A 803 -16.24 17.13 -1.79
N HIS A 804 -17.23 17.00 -2.66
CA HIS A 804 -17.45 17.92 -3.78
C HIS A 804 -17.99 19.28 -3.35
N LEU A 805 -18.86 19.33 -2.34
CA LEU A 805 -19.29 20.57 -1.69
C LEU A 805 -18.12 21.36 -1.13
N ARG A 806 -17.19 20.70 -0.41
CA ARG A 806 -15.98 21.35 0.12
C ARG A 806 -15.13 22.06 -0.96
N TYR A 807 -15.15 21.57 -2.20
CA TYR A 807 -14.47 22.27 -3.30
C TYR A 807 -15.22 23.53 -3.74
N ILE A 808 -16.56 23.52 -3.75
CA ILE A 808 -17.34 24.73 -4.02
C ILE A 808 -17.15 25.74 -2.89
N GLU A 809 -17.14 25.29 -1.64
CA GLU A 809 -16.93 26.14 -0.47
C GLU A 809 -15.57 26.86 -0.56
N ARG A 810 -14.49 26.10 -0.79
CA ARG A 810 -13.14 26.67 -0.99
C ARG A 810 -13.08 27.65 -2.18
N GLY A 811 -13.76 27.32 -3.28
CA GLY A 811 -13.75 28.15 -4.49
C GLY A 811 -14.61 29.41 -4.39
N SER A 812 -15.60 29.43 -3.51
CA SER A 812 -16.53 30.56 -3.33
C SER A 812 -16.24 31.40 -2.08
N GLY A 813 -15.45 30.89 -1.13
CA GLY A 813 -15.25 31.52 0.17
C GLY A 813 -16.49 31.51 1.07
N LYS A 814 -17.54 30.75 0.71
CA LYS A 814 -18.79 30.57 1.45
C LYS A 814 -18.89 29.15 1.98
N GLN A 815 -19.72 28.90 2.99
CA GLN A 815 -19.87 27.58 3.60
C GLN A 815 -21.34 27.11 3.58
N PHE A 816 -21.58 25.86 3.18
CA PHE A 816 -22.92 25.30 3.08
C PHE A 816 -23.49 25.06 4.49
N GLY A 817 -24.57 25.76 4.81
CA GLY A 817 -25.20 25.72 6.12
C GLY A 817 -24.65 26.68 7.19
N ASN A 818 -23.75 27.59 6.84
CA ASN A 818 -23.28 28.64 7.75
C ASN A 818 -24.23 29.86 7.73
N PRO A 819 -24.88 30.25 8.84
CA PRO A 819 -25.80 31.40 8.87
C PRO A 819 -25.16 32.76 8.57
N ASP A 820 -23.88 32.95 8.89
CA ASP A 820 -23.20 34.25 8.72
C ASP A 820 -22.70 34.43 7.28
N ASN A 821 -22.29 33.35 6.61
CA ASN A 821 -21.80 33.39 5.23
C ASN A 821 -22.26 32.16 4.42
N PRO A 822 -23.56 32.05 4.14
CA PRO A 822 -24.15 30.84 3.57
C PRO A 822 -23.78 30.67 2.10
N LEU A 823 -23.35 29.47 1.75
CA LEU A 823 -23.37 28.97 0.38
C LEU A 823 -24.78 28.47 0.07
N LEU A 824 -25.42 29.02 -0.96
CA LEU A 824 -26.70 28.55 -1.47
C LEU A 824 -26.47 27.87 -2.83
N LEU A 825 -27.26 26.85 -3.14
CA LEU A 825 -27.09 25.99 -4.30
C LEU A 825 -28.34 25.96 -5.20
N SER A 826 -28.13 25.84 -6.50
CA SER A 826 -29.15 25.40 -7.45
C SER A 826 -28.96 23.91 -7.73
N VAL A 827 -30.04 23.16 -7.72
CA VAL A 827 -30.08 21.74 -8.08
C VAL A 827 -30.96 21.60 -9.32
N ARG A 828 -30.34 21.27 -10.45
CA ARG A 828 -30.95 21.32 -11.79
C ARG A 828 -30.85 19.96 -12.48
N SER A 829 -31.87 19.60 -13.25
CA SER A 829 -31.84 18.44 -14.14
C SER A 829 -30.90 18.63 -15.33
N GLY A 830 -30.30 17.55 -15.80
CA GLY A 830 -29.48 17.47 -17.00
C GLY A 830 -29.77 16.18 -17.78
N SER A 831 -30.78 16.20 -18.64
CA SER A 831 -31.05 15.09 -19.56
C SER A 831 -30.11 15.10 -20.76
N ALA A 832 -29.81 13.92 -21.31
CA ALA A 832 -29.03 13.79 -22.55
C ALA A 832 -29.74 14.49 -23.73
N ILE A 833 -31.06 14.32 -23.79
CA ILE A 833 -31.93 14.90 -24.81
C ILE A 833 -32.72 16.07 -24.21
N SER A 834 -32.77 17.20 -24.92
CA SER A 834 -33.37 18.44 -24.42
C SER A 834 -34.90 18.35 -24.32
N MET A 835 -35.42 18.37 -23.09
CA MET A 835 -36.86 18.44 -22.77
C MET A 835 -37.18 19.75 -22.04
N PRO A 836 -37.48 20.83 -22.77
CA PRO A 836 -37.63 22.17 -22.19
C PRO A 836 -38.76 22.25 -21.17
N GLY A 837 -38.38 22.68 -19.98
CA GLY A 837 -39.28 22.81 -18.84
C GLY A 837 -39.66 21.49 -18.17
N ALA A 838 -39.59 20.33 -18.83
CA ALA A 838 -40.20 19.04 -18.40
C ALA A 838 -39.72 18.47 -17.05
N MET A 839 -38.65 19.02 -16.51
CA MET A 839 -37.92 18.48 -15.37
C MET A 839 -37.72 19.56 -14.32
N ASP A 840 -37.75 19.15 -13.06
CA ASP A 840 -37.71 20.09 -11.94
C ASP A 840 -36.35 20.80 -11.80
N THR A 841 -36.41 21.97 -11.19
CA THR A 841 -35.26 22.79 -10.81
C THR A 841 -35.53 23.38 -9.44
N PHE A 842 -34.59 23.21 -8.52
CA PHE A 842 -34.65 23.80 -7.18
C PHE A 842 -33.60 24.90 -7.09
N LEU A 843 -34.05 26.11 -6.78
CA LEU A 843 -33.19 27.25 -6.50
C LEU A 843 -33.14 27.51 -4.99
N ASN A 844 -32.09 28.21 -4.56
CA ASN A 844 -31.92 28.64 -3.17
C ASN A 844 -31.80 27.49 -2.15
N VAL A 845 -31.37 26.29 -2.58
CA VAL A 845 -31.14 25.14 -1.69
C VAL A 845 -30.05 25.49 -0.68
N GLY A 846 -30.30 25.22 0.59
CA GLY A 846 -29.48 25.66 1.73
C GLY A 846 -30.12 26.78 2.55
N MET A 847 -31.32 27.23 2.23
CA MET A 847 -32.09 28.15 3.07
C MET A 847 -32.96 27.40 4.08
N ASN A 848 -33.00 27.94 5.29
CA ASN A 848 -33.89 27.55 6.39
C ASN A 848 -34.27 28.80 7.20
N ASP A 849 -35.04 28.65 8.27
CA ASP A 849 -35.49 29.79 9.09
C ASP A 849 -34.31 30.62 9.63
N GLU A 850 -33.28 29.95 10.16
CA GLU A 850 -32.11 30.59 10.80
C GLU A 850 -31.25 31.36 9.79
N ILE A 851 -30.90 30.73 8.67
CA ILE A 851 -30.08 31.32 7.61
C ILE A 851 -30.82 32.48 6.96
N THR A 852 -32.13 32.33 6.75
CA THR A 852 -32.95 33.39 6.15
C THR A 852 -33.02 34.60 7.07
N ASP A 853 -33.23 34.39 8.38
CA ASP A 853 -33.24 35.47 9.36
C ASP A 853 -31.88 36.19 9.44
N SER A 854 -30.77 35.43 9.44
CA SER A 854 -29.42 35.98 9.41
C SER A 854 -29.12 36.80 8.14
N LEU A 855 -29.45 36.24 6.97
CA LEU A 855 -29.31 36.94 5.69
C LEU A 855 -30.15 38.22 5.64
N SER A 856 -31.35 38.19 6.24
CA SER A 856 -32.26 39.33 6.23
C SER A 856 -31.73 40.54 7.01
N LYS A 857 -30.81 40.33 7.97
CA LYS A 857 -30.17 41.41 8.76
C LYS A 857 -29.08 42.14 7.98
N LYS A 858 -28.60 41.58 6.87
CA LYS A 858 -27.56 42.22 6.04
C LYS A 858 -28.15 43.39 5.25
N PRO A 859 -27.46 44.55 5.18
CA PRO A 859 -27.95 45.71 4.45
C PRO A 859 -28.31 45.37 2.99
N GLY A 860 -29.52 45.72 2.57
CA GLY A 860 -30.00 45.51 1.21
C GLY A 860 -30.52 44.11 0.88
N LEU A 861 -30.38 43.11 1.77
CA LEU A 861 -30.77 41.72 1.51
C LEU A 861 -32.08 41.28 2.19
N ALA A 862 -32.65 42.13 3.05
CA ALA A 862 -33.86 41.80 3.83
C ALA A 862 -35.01 41.25 2.98
N TRP A 863 -35.35 41.95 1.89
CA TRP A 863 -36.44 41.53 1.00
C TRP A 863 -36.09 40.25 0.24
N SER A 864 -34.90 40.22 -0.37
CA SER A 864 -34.44 39.13 -1.24
C SER A 864 -34.26 37.81 -0.50
N ALA A 865 -33.83 37.84 0.77
CA ALA A 865 -33.72 36.65 1.60
C ALA A 865 -35.07 35.96 1.78
N TRP A 866 -36.11 36.71 2.17
CA TRP A 866 -37.45 36.15 2.34
C TRP A 866 -38.09 35.75 1.01
N ASP A 867 -37.86 36.49 -0.07
CA ASP A 867 -38.33 36.12 -1.43
C ASP A 867 -37.70 34.79 -1.88
N SER A 868 -36.39 34.63 -1.71
CA SER A 868 -35.69 33.38 -2.04
C SER A 868 -36.16 32.20 -1.18
N TYR A 869 -36.43 32.43 0.11
CA TYR A 869 -36.90 31.36 0.99
C TYR A 869 -38.32 30.88 0.63
N ARG A 870 -39.27 31.80 0.37
CA ARG A 870 -40.62 31.40 -0.07
C ARG A 870 -40.61 30.62 -1.38
N ARG A 871 -39.66 30.92 -2.29
CA ARG A 871 -39.52 30.21 -3.58
C ARG A 871 -39.07 28.78 -3.36
N LEU A 872 -38.09 28.57 -2.48
CA LEU A 872 -37.69 27.21 -2.11
C LEU A 872 -38.87 26.42 -1.52
N LEU A 873 -39.66 27.05 -0.64
CA LEU A 873 -40.86 26.41 -0.07
C LEU A 873 -41.90 26.07 -1.14
N GLN A 874 -42.12 26.96 -2.10
CA GLN A 874 -43.01 26.74 -3.24
C GLN A 874 -42.54 25.55 -4.09
N SER A 875 -41.28 25.55 -4.54
CA SER A 875 -40.72 24.44 -5.32
C SER A 875 -40.75 23.13 -4.55
N TRP A 876 -40.53 23.17 -3.23
CA TRP A 876 -40.63 22.00 -2.37
C TRP A 876 -42.05 21.44 -2.32
N GLY A 877 -43.07 22.29 -2.17
CA GLY A 877 -44.47 21.86 -2.20
C GLY A 877 -44.88 21.27 -3.54
N MET A 878 -44.47 21.91 -4.64
CA MET A 878 -44.75 21.43 -5.99
C MET A 878 -44.14 20.04 -6.26
N ALA A 879 -42.97 19.75 -5.69
CA ALA A 879 -42.35 18.42 -5.78
C ALA A 879 -43.17 17.30 -5.13
N TYR A 880 -44.05 17.65 -4.18
CA TYR A 880 -45.01 16.75 -3.54
C TYR A 880 -46.40 16.79 -4.19
N GLY A 881 -46.55 17.49 -5.32
CA GLY A 881 -47.79 17.55 -6.10
C GLY A 881 -48.73 18.70 -5.77
N LEU A 882 -48.32 19.68 -4.95
CA LEU A 882 -49.11 20.91 -4.79
C LEU A 882 -49.11 21.73 -6.07
N SER A 883 -50.25 22.32 -6.40
CA SER A 883 -50.35 23.18 -7.58
C SER A 883 -49.71 24.53 -7.32
N ARG A 884 -49.37 25.22 -8.40
CA ARG A 884 -48.87 26.58 -8.31
C ARG A 884 -49.94 27.54 -7.78
N ASP A 885 -51.20 27.29 -8.13
CA ASP A 885 -52.34 28.15 -7.77
C ASP A 885 -52.53 28.24 -6.26
N GLU A 886 -52.30 27.15 -5.53
CA GLU A 886 -52.35 27.15 -4.06
C GLU A 886 -51.38 28.18 -3.43
N PHE A 887 -50.23 28.41 -4.07
CA PHE A 887 -49.27 29.42 -3.63
C PHE A 887 -49.61 30.82 -4.16
N ASP A 888 -50.11 30.91 -5.40
CA ASP A 888 -50.49 32.19 -5.99
C ASP A 888 -51.72 32.80 -5.26
N GLU A 889 -52.66 31.99 -4.77
CA GLU A 889 -53.75 32.43 -3.88
C GLU A 889 -53.21 33.07 -2.59
N VAL A 890 -52.19 32.46 -1.98
CA VAL A 890 -51.53 33.03 -0.79
C VAL A 890 -50.89 34.37 -1.14
N MET A 891 -50.18 34.47 -2.26
CA MET A 891 -49.56 35.71 -2.71
C MET A 891 -50.60 36.81 -2.98
N ASP A 892 -51.69 36.50 -3.68
CA ASP A 892 -52.72 37.46 -4.05
C ASP A 892 -53.51 37.96 -2.85
N ARG A 893 -53.80 37.09 -1.88
CA ARG A 893 -54.37 37.50 -0.57
C ARG A 893 -53.51 38.58 0.08
N PHE A 894 -52.19 38.42 0.09
CA PHE A 894 -51.27 39.42 0.65
C PHE A 894 -51.18 40.68 -0.22
N LYS A 895 -51.21 40.60 -1.56
CA LYS A 895 -51.26 41.80 -2.41
C LYS A 895 -52.49 42.65 -2.12
N VAL A 896 -53.65 42.01 -1.92
CA VAL A 896 -54.90 42.69 -1.54
C VAL A 896 -54.79 43.29 -0.13
N GLU A 897 -54.27 42.55 0.85
CA GLU A 897 -54.09 43.01 2.24
C GLU A 897 -53.19 44.27 2.31
N TYR A 898 -52.08 44.28 1.58
CA TYR A 898 -51.12 45.38 1.57
C TYR A 898 -51.40 46.45 0.50
N LYS A 899 -52.47 46.29 -0.29
CA LYS A 899 -52.90 47.21 -1.37
C LYS A 899 -51.81 47.52 -2.40
N VAL A 900 -51.09 46.49 -2.83
CA VAL A 900 -50.03 46.59 -3.84
C VAL A 900 -50.45 45.91 -5.14
N GLY A 901 -50.01 46.46 -6.28
CA GLY A 901 -50.30 45.88 -7.60
C GLY A 901 -49.25 44.86 -8.04
N GLN A 902 -48.01 44.99 -7.53
CA GLN A 902 -46.89 44.14 -7.92
C GLN A 902 -46.14 43.59 -6.69
N LYS A 903 -45.56 42.39 -6.81
CA LYS A 903 -44.78 41.76 -5.73
C LYS A 903 -43.59 42.61 -5.28
N ALA A 904 -42.99 43.37 -6.20
CA ALA A 904 -41.82 44.22 -5.94
C ALA A 904 -42.12 45.39 -4.98
N GLU A 905 -43.40 45.72 -4.78
CA GLU A 905 -43.86 46.80 -3.89
C GLU A 905 -44.04 46.32 -2.44
N LEU A 906 -43.97 45.02 -2.17
CA LEU A 906 -44.11 44.45 -0.83
C LEU A 906 -42.90 44.79 0.05
N SER A 907 -43.14 45.14 1.32
CA SER A 907 -42.06 45.38 2.28
C SER A 907 -41.34 44.07 2.67
N PRO A 908 -40.08 44.13 3.15
CA PRO A 908 -39.37 42.95 3.65
C PRO A 908 -40.15 42.19 4.74
N GLU A 909 -40.87 42.91 5.60
CA GLU A 909 -41.67 42.31 6.67
C GLU A 909 -42.92 41.60 6.13
N ALA A 910 -43.56 42.16 5.10
CA ALA A 910 -44.66 41.49 4.41
C ALA A 910 -44.17 40.21 3.73
N MET A 911 -43.01 40.25 3.05
CA MET A 911 -42.42 39.07 2.41
C MET A 911 -42.07 37.97 3.41
N ARG A 912 -41.58 38.33 4.60
CA ARG A 912 -41.36 37.38 5.70
C ARG A 912 -42.66 36.68 6.11
N LYS A 913 -43.77 37.41 6.25
CA LYS A 913 -45.08 36.83 6.59
C LYS A 913 -45.57 35.88 5.48
N ILE A 914 -45.35 36.22 4.21
CA ILE A 914 -45.69 35.35 3.07
C ILE A 914 -44.88 34.05 3.12
N ALA A 915 -43.58 34.11 3.37
CA ALA A 915 -42.74 32.91 3.48
C ALA A 915 -43.25 31.95 4.58
N PHE A 916 -43.63 32.47 5.74
CA PHE A 916 -44.23 31.65 6.80
C PHE A 916 -45.63 31.15 6.43
N ALA A 917 -46.42 31.90 5.67
CA ALA A 917 -47.70 31.42 5.15
C ALA A 917 -47.51 30.26 4.16
N TYR A 918 -46.52 30.33 3.26
CA TYR A 918 -46.17 29.21 2.36
C TYR A 918 -45.74 27.97 3.17
N LYS A 919 -44.91 28.18 4.19
CA LYS A 919 -44.50 27.10 5.11
C LYS A 919 -45.71 26.49 5.85
N GLN A 920 -46.71 27.30 6.19
CA GLN A 920 -47.95 26.82 6.78
C GLN A 920 -48.79 26.03 5.77
N THR A 921 -48.90 26.49 4.51
CA THR A 921 -49.55 25.73 3.42
C THR A 921 -48.94 24.35 3.24
N LEU A 922 -47.60 24.21 3.35
CA LEU A 922 -46.94 22.89 3.34
C LEU A 922 -47.40 22.02 4.51
N LYS A 923 -47.44 22.57 5.73
CA LYS A 923 -47.86 21.82 6.93
C LYS A 923 -49.33 21.40 6.87
N ASP A 924 -50.20 22.28 6.36
CA ASP A 924 -51.64 22.02 6.23
C ASP A 924 -51.89 20.87 5.23
N ASN A 925 -51.01 20.70 4.24
CA ASN A 925 -51.00 19.59 3.28
C ASN A 925 -50.12 18.40 3.71
N HIS A 926 -49.73 18.30 4.99
CA HIS A 926 -48.88 17.22 5.55
C HIS A 926 -47.50 17.06 4.88
N ILE A 927 -46.97 18.11 4.26
CA ILE A 927 -45.65 18.13 3.65
C ILE A 927 -44.64 18.69 4.65
N LEU A 928 -43.63 17.87 4.98
CA LEU A 928 -42.54 18.27 5.86
C LEU A 928 -41.43 18.95 5.04
N PHE A 929 -41.03 20.14 5.48
CA PHE A 929 -39.85 20.83 4.97
C PHE A 929 -38.60 20.37 5.74
N GLU A 930 -37.55 19.95 5.03
CA GLU A 930 -36.31 19.50 5.67
C GLU A 930 -35.45 20.70 6.09
N GLU A 931 -35.20 20.81 7.38
CA GLU A 931 -34.43 21.89 8.00
C GLU A 931 -32.93 21.55 8.10
N ASP A 932 -32.56 20.26 8.12
CA ASP A 932 -31.16 19.84 8.02
C ASP A 932 -30.67 20.07 6.59
N ILE A 933 -29.76 21.02 6.44
CA ILE A 933 -29.38 21.58 5.14
C ILE A 933 -28.72 20.55 4.22
N PHE A 934 -27.97 19.59 4.79
CA PHE A 934 -27.38 18.52 3.99
C PHE A 934 -28.43 17.51 3.54
N ARG A 935 -29.37 17.14 4.42
CA ARG A 935 -30.52 16.30 4.04
C ARG A 935 -31.43 17.00 3.04
N GLN A 936 -31.60 18.31 3.14
CA GLN A 936 -32.33 19.13 2.19
C GLN A 936 -31.71 19.05 0.78
N LEU A 937 -30.38 19.11 0.68
CA LEU A 937 -29.68 18.89 -0.58
C LEU A 937 -29.90 17.46 -1.11
N LEU A 938 -29.82 16.44 -0.26
CA LEU A 938 -30.05 15.06 -0.68
C LEU A 938 -31.49 14.84 -1.15
N ALA A 939 -32.47 15.45 -0.48
CA ALA A 939 -33.88 15.40 -0.86
C ALA A 939 -34.11 16.07 -2.22
N THR A 940 -33.59 17.28 -2.42
CA THR A 940 -33.70 17.99 -3.71
C THR A 940 -33.02 17.26 -4.86
N ILE A 941 -31.86 16.63 -4.63
CA ILE A 941 -31.22 15.75 -5.63
C ILE A 941 -32.15 14.59 -6.00
N ASN A 942 -32.80 13.96 -5.01
CA ASN A 942 -33.75 12.88 -5.25
C ASN A 942 -34.99 13.37 -6.00
N PHE A 943 -35.57 14.52 -5.64
CA PHE A 943 -36.69 15.10 -6.37
C PHE A 943 -36.37 15.34 -7.84
N VAL A 944 -35.17 15.83 -8.16
CA VAL A 944 -34.75 16.01 -9.56
C VAL A 944 -34.60 14.66 -10.30
N PHE A 945 -34.14 13.61 -9.62
CA PHE A 945 -34.15 12.26 -10.22
C PHE A 945 -35.59 11.75 -10.42
N ASP A 946 -36.46 11.95 -9.43
CA ASP A 946 -37.86 11.52 -9.46
C ASP A 946 -38.69 12.28 -10.51
N SER A 947 -38.32 13.53 -10.82
CA SER A 947 -38.99 14.33 -11.86
C SER A 947 -38.88 13.71 -13.26
N TRP A 948 -37.92 12.80 -13.50
CA TRP A 948 -37.87 11.99 -14.73
C TRP A 948 -39.11 11.11 -14.89
N SER A 949 -39.69 10.68 -13.78
CA SER A 949 -40.89 9.84 -13.77
C SER A 949 -42.20 10.64 -13.62
N SER A 950 -42.12 11.98 -13.66
CA SER A 950 -43.32 12.84 -13.68
C SER A 950 -44.15 12.58 -14.94
N ASP A 951 -45.47 12.77 -14.84
CA ASP A 951 -46.39 12.51 -15.97
C ASP A 951 -46.06 13.39 -17.18
N ARG A 952 -45.62 14.62 -16.90
CA ARG A 952 -45.13 15.54 -17.91
C ARG A 952 -43.86 15.06 -18.62
N ALA A 953 -42.88 14.56 -17.88
CA ALA A 953 -41.64 14.04 -18.47
C ALA A 953 -41.91 12.75 -19.28
N LYS A 954 -42.83 11.90 -18.82
CA LYS A 954 -43.27 10.71 -19.57
C LYS A 954 -43.94 11.11 -20.90
N ALA A 955 -44.87 12.07 -20.89
CA ALA A 955 -45.53 12.54 -22.10
C ALA A 955 -44.52 13.05 -23.15
N TYR A 956 -43.49 13.80 -22.74
CA TYR A 956 -42.39 14.20 -23.62
C TYR A 956 -41.62 13.01 -24.20
N ARG A 957 -41.32 12.00 -23.37
CA ARG A 957 -40.56 10.82 -23.81
C ARG A 957 -41.36 9.91 -24.73
N GLU A 958 -42.64 9.72 -24.48
CA GLU A 958 -43.54 8.96 -25.34
C GLU A 958 -43.65 9.63 -26.71
N HIS A 959 -43.84 10.95 -26.75
CA HIS A 959 -43.91 11.71 -28.00
C HIS A 959 -42.60 11.69 -28.80
N LEU A 960 -41.45 11.73 -28.12
CA LEU A 960 -40.13 11.74 -28.76
C LEU A 960 -39.49 10.34 -28.89
N GLU A 961 -40.21 9.27 -28.53
CA GLU A 961 -39.74 7.88 -28.51
C GLU A 961 -38.42 7.67 -27.73
N ILE A 962 -38.29 8.33 -26.57
CA ILE A 962 -37.10 8.26 -25.72
C ILE A 962 -37.25 7.14 -24.67
N ALA A 963 -36.26 6.23 -24.61
CA ALA A 963 -36.24 5.15 -23.63
C ALA A 963 -36.08 5.65 -22.18
N ASP A 964 -36.72 4.96 -21.22
CA ASP A 964 -36.72 5.36 -19.81
C ASP A 964 -35.35 5.22 -19.13
N GLU A 965 -34.50 4.30 -19.61
CA GLU A 965 -33.19 3.96 -19.06
C GLU A 965 -32.12 5.04 -19.29
N TRP A 966 -32.39 6.03 -20.15
CA TRP A 966 -31.50 7.17 -20.35
C TRP A 966 -31.24 7.91 -19.04
N GLY A 967 -32.31 8.15 -18.29
CA GLY A 967 -32.30 8.87 -17.02
C GLY A 967 -31.91 10.34 -17.14
N THR A 968 -31.67 10.95 -15.98
CA THR A 968 -31.24 12.35 -15.86
C THR A 968 -29.99 12.47 -15.00
N ALA A 969 -29.11 13.42 -15.33
CA ALA A 969 -28.05 13.88 -14.44
C ALA A 969 -28.58 15.00 -13.53
N VAL A 970 -27.88 15.26 -12.42
CA VAL A 970 -28.20 16.36 -11.50
C VAL A 970 -27.00 17.31 -11.39
N ILE A 971 -27.23 18.57 -11.70
CA ILE A 971 -26.25 19.64 -11.63
C ILE A 971 -26.43 20.37 -10.31
N VAL A 972 -25.40 20.35 -9.47
CA VAL A 972 -25.36 21.09 -8.21
C VAL A 972 -24.37 22.23 -8.36
N GLN A 973 -24.86 23.46 -8.29
CA GLN A 973 -24.08 24.65 -8.66
C GLN A 973 -24.32 25.78 -7.66
N ARG A 974 -23.33 26.65 -7.45
CA ARG A 974 -23.47 27.87 -6.63
C ARG A 974 -24.61 28.74 -7.17
N MET A 975 -25.51 29.17 -6.29
CA MET A 975 -26.51 30.18 -6.63
C MET A 975 -25.86 31.52 -6.98
N VAL A 976 -26.43 32.14 -8.01
CA VAL A 976 -26.16 33.51 -8.45
C VAL A 976 -27.49 34.26 -8.37
N PHE A 977 -27.49 35.45 -7.76
CA PHE A 977 -28.73 36.16 -7.44
C PHE A 977 -28.95 37.37 -8.36
N GLY A 978 -29.92 37.25 -9.28
CA GLY A 978 -30.42 38.39 -10.07
C GLY A 978 -31.36 39.31 -9.28
N ASN A 979 -31.76 38.90 -8.07
CA ASN A 979 -32.63 39.64 -7.16
C ASN A 979 -31.88 40.20 -5.93
N LEU A 980 -30.54 40.28 -5.97
CA LEU A 980 -29.73 40.65 -4.81
C LEU A 980 -29.85 42.14 -4.45
N GLN A 981 -29.70 43.03 -5.44
CA GLN A 981 -29.71 44.48 -5.29
C GLN A 981 -30.45 45.13 -6.48
N LYS A 982 -30.68 46.44 -6.42
CA LYS A 982 -31.35 47.19 -7.50
C LYS A 982 -30.61 47.14 -8.85
N ASN A 983 -29.30 46.94 -8.81
CA ASN A 983 -28.42 46.81 -9.98
C ASN A 983 -28.08 45.35 -10.33
N SER A 984 -28.82 44.39 -9.80
CA SER A 984 -28.72 42.97 -10.16
C SER A 984 -29.83 42.62 -11.15
N GLY A 985 -29.56 41.64 -12.00
CA GLY A 985 -30.54 41.22 -13.00
C GLY A 985 -30.24 39.86 -13.61
N THR A 986 -31.19 39.39 -14.40
CA THR A 986 -31.14 38.09 -15.09
C THR A 986 -31.77 38.27 -16.46
N GLY A 987 -31.36 37.45 -17.43
CA GLY A 987 -31.83 37.58 -18.81
C GLY A 987 -31.52 36.39 -19.69
N VAL A 988 -32.15 36.40 -20.84
CA VAL A 988 -31.93 35.47 -21.94
C VAL A 988 -31.51 36.28 -23.15
N VAL A 989 -30.37 35.92 -23.76
CA VAL A 989 -29.83 36.59 -24.93
C VAL A 989 -29.50 35.59 -26.03
N PHE A 990 -29.95 35.89 -27.23
CA PHE A 990 -29.58 35.21 -28.46
C PHE A 990 -28.38 35.93 -29.05
N THR A 991 -27.34 35.18 -29.41
CA THR A 991 -26.12 35.73 -30.01
C THR A 991 -26.35 36.27 -31.42
N GLN A 992 -27.44 35.84 -32.07
CA GLN A 992 -27.89 36.35 -33.35
C GLN A 992 -29.37 36.72 -33.28
N ASN A 993 -29.72 37.87 -33.86
CA ASN A 993 -31.10 38.31 -33.97
C ASN A 993 -31.82 37.53 -35.09
N PRO A 994 -32.85 36.72 -34.77
CA PRO A 994 -33.57 35.92 -35.77
C PRO A 994 -34.35 36.76 -36.80
N LYS A 995 -34.59 38.05 -36.52
CA LYS A 995 -35.31 38.98 -37.40
C LYS A 995 -34.40 39.78 -38.33
N LYS A 996 -33.08 39.83 -38.09
CA LYS A 996 -32.13 40.60 -38.92
C LYS A 996 -31.47 39.71 -39.97
N LYS A 997 -31.44 40.19 -41.21
CA LYS A 997 -30.78 39.54 -42.36
C LYS A 997 -29.24 39.66 -42.36
N LYS A 998 -28.62 40.32 -41.38
CA LYS A 998 -27.16 40.58 -41.36
C LYS A 998 -26.44 39.48 -40.57
N HIS A 999 -25.47 38.82 -41.21
CA HIS A 999 -24.62 37.81 -40.56
C HIS A 999 -23.68 38.44 -39.50
N GLY A 1000 -23.40 37.69 -38.43
CA GLY A 1000 -22.52 38.09 -37.31
C GLY A 1000 -23.24 38.22 -35.97
N VAL A 1001 -22.46 38.41 -34.89
CA VAL A 1001 -22.98 38.53 -33.52
C VAL A 1001 -23.81 39.81 -33.39
N ASN A 1002 -25.10 39.64 -33.13
CA ASN A 1002 -26.07 40.71 -32.93
C ASN A 1002 -26.99 40.31 -31.77
N LEU A 1003 -26.64 40.76 -30.56
CA LEU A 1003 -27.37 40.42 -29.35
C LEU A 1003 -28.84 40.84 -29.47
N TYR A 1004 -29.73 39.90 -29.23
CA TYR A 1004 -31.18 40.08 -29.19
C TYR A 1004 -31.70 39.29 -28.00
N GLY A 1005 -32.53 39.88 -27.16
CA GLY A 1005 -33.09 39.16 -26.02
C GLY A 1005 -33.77 40.06 -25.01
N ASP A 1006 -34.09 39.48 -23.87
CA ASP A 1006 -34.88 40.08 -22.81
C ASP A 1006 -34.15 39.93 -21.46
N PHE A 1007 -34.20 40.97 -20.63
CA PHE A 1007 -33.67 40.93 -19.26
C PHE A 1007 -34.62 41.62 -18.29
N THR A 1008 -34.42 41.41 -17.00
CA THR A 1008 -35.18 42.07 -15.93
C THR A 1008 -34.28 42.33 -14.72
N LEU A 1009 -34.66 43.33 -13.91
CA LEU A 1009 -33.95 43.70 -12.69
C LEU A 1009 -34.66 43.15 -11.46
N GLN A 1010 -33.88 42.92 -10.39
CA GLN A 1010 -34.39 42.48 -9.09
C GLN A 1010 -35.23 41.19 -9.15
N SER A 1011 -34.85 40.24 -10.01
CA SER A 1011 -35.65 39.06 -10.33
C SER A 1011 -34.79 37.80 -10.47
N GLN A 1012 -35.43 36.63 -10.41
CA GLN A 1012 -34.79 35.35 -10.73
C GLN A 1012 -35.22 34.87 -12.12
N GLY A 1013 -34.39 34.07 -12.80
CA GLY A 1013 -34.61 33.71 -14.21
C GLY A 1013 -35.97 33.07 -14.50
N GLU A 1014 -36.53 32.36 -13.52
CA GLU A 1014 -37.89 31.79 -13.58
C GLU A 1014 -38.96 32.83 -13.90
N ASP A 1015 -38.83 34.06 -13.40
CA ASP A 1015 -39.83 35.11 -13.60
C ASP A 1015 -39.90 35.59 -15.05
N ILE A 1016 -38.76 35.57 -15.78
CA ILE A 1016 -38.72 35.86 -17.22
C ILE A 1016 -39.36 34.71 -17.99
N VAL A 1017 -38.93 33.47 -17.73
CA VAL A 1017 -39.37 32.29 -18.49
C VAL A 1017 -40.88 32.03 -18.31
N ALA A 1018 -41.41 32.27 -17.10
CA ALA A 1018 -42.83 32.16 -16.79
C ALA A 1018 -43.66 33.39 -17.20
N GLY A 1019 -43.05 34.46 -17.71
CA GLY A 1019 -43.77 35.65 -18.17
C GLY A 1019 -44.50 36.44 -17.06
N LEU A 1020 -44.03 36.34 -15.81
CA LEU A 1020 -44.66 36.96 -14.64
C LEU A 1020 -44.30 38.44 -14.47
N VAL A 1021 -43.25 38.88 -15.17
CA VAL A 1021 -42.74 40.25 -15.14
C VAL A 1021 -42.64 40.79 -16.57
N LYS A 1022 -42.82 42.10 -16.74
CA LYS A 1022 -42.58 42.76 -18.03
C LYS A 1022 -41.07 42.83 -18.28
N PRO A 1023 -40.52 42.14 -19.31
CA PRO A 1023 -39.10 42.19 -19.59
C PRO A 1023 -38.69 43.51 -20.26
N LEU A 1024 -37.40 43.84 -20.15
CA LEU A 1024 -36.74 44.93 -20.85
C LEU A 1024 -35.84 44.38 -21.97
N PRO A 1025 -35.69 45.09 -23.10
CA PRO A 1025 -34.84 44.66 -24.21
C PRO A 1025 -33.33 44.74 -23.88
N VAL A 1026 -32.56 43.76 -24.36
CA VAL A 1026 -31.09 43.72 -24.16
C VAL A 1026 -30.35 44.77 -25.01
N SER A 1027 -30.76 44.97 -26.26
CA SER A 1027 -30.09 45.84 -27.24
C SER A 1027 -30.96 47.02 -27.68
N ASN A 1028 -30.32 48.17 -27.94
CA ASN A 1028 -30.96 49.36 -28.54
C ASN A 1028 -31.63 49.09 -29.89
N ASN A 1029 -31.18 48.06 -30.60
CA ASN A 1029 -31.75 47.66 -31.89
C ASN A 1029 -33.11 46.97 -31.79
N GLN A 1030 -33.62 46.68 -30.59
CA GLN A 1030 -34.88 45.97 -30.36
C GLN A 1030 -36.10 46.90 -30.20
N ARG A 1031 -35.92 48.22 -30.20
CA ARG A 1031 -37.01 49.18 -29.99
C ARG A 1031 -38.09 49.07 -31.07
N THR A 1032 -39.33 48.83 -30.65
CA THR A 1032 -40.52 48.76 -31.53
C THR A 1032 -41.43 49.99 -31.44
N ASN A 1033 -41.30 50.83 -30.40
CA ASN A 1033 -42.12 52.03 -30.22
C ASN A 1033 -41.48 53.29 -30.83
N MET A 1034 -42.23 54.02 -31.67
CA MET A 1034 -41.80 55.28 -32.28
C MET A 1034 -41.58 56.44 -31.27
N ASN A 1035 -41.92 56.26 -29.98
CA ASN A 1035 -41.80 57.30 -28.93
C ASN A 1035 -40.56 57.18 -28.02
N GLY A 1036 -39.74 56.13 -28.14
CA GLY A 1036 -38.40 56.08 -27.52
C GLY A 1036 -38.30 55.94 -25.98
N GLU A 1037 -39.36 55.59 -25.26
CA GLU A 1037 -39.35 55.54 -23.77
C GLU A 1037 -38.82 54.24 -23.13
N GLU A 1038 -38.47 53.19 -23.90
CA GLU A 1038 -37.98 51.91 -23.32
C GLU A 1038 -36.44 51.89 -23.14
N THR A 1039 -36.01 51.67 -21.90
CA THR A 1039 -34.59 51.56 -21.48
C THR A 1039 -34.05 50.14 -21.70
N THR A 1040 -32.79 50.01 -22.15
CA THR A 1040 -32.17 48.72 -22.51
C THR A 1040 -31.03 48.30 -21.57
N LEU A 1041 -30.61 47.03 -21.63
CA LEU A 1041 -29.40 46.57 -20.91
C LEU A 1041 -28.17 47.34 -21.38
N GLN A 1042 -28.06 47.58 -22.69
CA GLN A 1042 -26.97 48.32 -23.30
C GLN A 1042 -26.83 49.75 -22.75
N GLU A 1043 -27.93 50.41 -22.39
CA GLU A 1043 -27.93 51.76 -21.81
C GLU A 1043 -27.73 51.75 -20.29
N LEU A 1044 -28.39 50.83 -19.59
CA LEU A 1044 -28.35 50.77 -18.12
C LEU A 1044 -27.05 50.16 -17.58
N PHE A 1045 -26.50 49.15 -18.28
CA PHE A 1045 -25.31 48.39 -17.87
C PHE A 1045 -24.39 48.13 -19.07
N PRO A 1046 -23.73 49.17 -19.61
CA PRO A 1046 -22.93 49.05 -20.84
C PRO A 1046 -21.77 48.06 -20.69
N GLU A 1047 -21.14 47.99 -19.52
CA GLU A 1047 -20.04 47.05 -19.25
C GLU A 1047 -20.52 45.59 -19.22
N ILE A 1048 -21.68 45.32 -18.62
CA ILE A 1048 -22.31 43.99 -18.63
C ILE A 1048 -22.66 43.59 -20.07
N TYR A 1049 -23.28 44.50 -20.82
CA TYR A 1049 -23.62 44.26 -22.23
C TYR A 1049 -22.38 43.95 -23.07
N GLN A 1050 -21.30 44.73 -22.90
CA GLN A 1050 -20.05 44.51 -23.60
C GLN A 1050 -19.44 43.14 -23.25
N ARG A 1051 -19.50 42.75 -21.97
CA ARG A 1051 -19.02 41.44 -21.54
C ARG A 1051 -19.82 40.29 -22.15
N ILE A 1052 -21.15 40.42 -22.25
CA ILE A 1052 -22.00 39.44 -22.94
C ILE A 1052 -21.64 39.36 -24.42
N TYR A 1053 -21.40 40.50 -25.07
CA TYR A 1053 -21.01 40.55 -26.48
C TYR A 1053 -19.68 39.84 -26.73
N GLU A 1054 -18.66 40.11 -25.91
CA GLU A 1054 -17.37 39.42 -25.97
C GLU A 1054 -17.52 37.91 -25.82
N ILE A 1055 -18.34 37.47 -24.86
CA ILE A 1055 -18.61 36.04 -24.67
C ILE A 1055 -19.29 35.46 -25.91
N ALA A 1056 -20.33 36.11 -26.45
CA ALA A 1056 -21.03 35.65 -27.64
C ALA A 1056 -20.11 35.56 -28.88
N SER A 1057 -19.25 36.57 -29.08
CA SER A 1057 -18.24 36.57 -30.14
C SER A 1057 -17.22 35.46 -29.94
N ASN A 1058 -16.68 35.30 -28.74
CA ASN A 1058 -15.68 34.26 -28.47
C ASN A 1058 -16.25 32.84 -28.66
N LEU A 1059 -17.51 32.61 -28.28
CA LEU A 1059 -18.20 31.33 -28.51
C LEU A 1059 -18.32 31.00 -29.99
N ILE A 1060 -18.76 31.95 -30.82
CA ILE A 1060 -19.02 31.72 -32.24
C ILE A 1060 -17.73 31.74 -33.07
N GLU A 1061 -16.90 32.76 -32.86
CA GLU A 1061 -15.75 33.05 -33.73
C GLU A 1061 -14.50 32.24 -33.33
N GLU A 1062 -14.23 32.08 -32.03
CA GLU A 1062 -13.04 31.34 -31.56
C GLU A 1062 -13.32 29.87 -31.28
N HIS A 1063 -14.49 29.56 -30.70
CA HIS A 1063 -14.85 28.18 -30.31
C HIS A 1063 -15.76 27.46 -31.31
N GLY A 1064 -16.19 28.13 -32.39
CA GLY A 1064 -16.92 27.53 -33.50
C GLY A 1064 -18.35 27.07 -33.16
N TYR A 1065 -18.97 27.62 -32.11
CA TYR A 1065 -20.35 27.31 -31.79
C TYR A 1065 -21.30 27.90 -32.83
N SER A 1066 -22.39 27.18 -33.13
CA SER A 1066 -23.55 27.75 -33.83
C SER A 1066 -24.11 28.95 -33.06
N PRO A 1067 -24.96 29.80 -33.66
CA PRO A 1067 -25.70 30.82 -32.90
C PRO A 1067 -26.33 30.20 -31.65
N GLN A 1068 -26.18 30.87 -30.50
CA GLN A 1068 -26.55 30.35 -29.19
C GLN A 1068 -27.67 31.19 -28.57
N GLU A 1069 -28.49 30.52 -27.77
CA GLU A 1069 -29.29 31.10 -26.70
C GLU A 1069 -28.51 30.98 -25.38
N ILE A 1070 -28.28 32.10 -24.70
CA ILE A 1070 -27.51 32.20 -23.46
C ILE A 1070 -28.41 32.71 -22.35
N GLU A 1071 -28.56 31.93 -21.28
CA GLU A 1071 -29.13 32.40 -20.02
C GLU A 1071 -28.03 32.98 -19.15
N PHE A 1072 -28.18 34.22 -18.70
CA PHE A 1072 -27.18 34.92 -17.89
C PHE A 1072 -27.79 35.59 -16.67
N THR A 1073 -26.97 35.85 -15.67
CA THR A 1073 -27.34 36.59 -14.44
C THR A 1073 -26.15 37.40 -13.97
N PHE A 1074 -26.40 38.63 -13.53
CA PHE A 1074 -25.39 39.51 -12.95
C PHE A 1074 -25.79 39.93 -11.54
N GLU A 1075 -24.89 39.75 -10.57
CA GLU A 1075 -25.16 40.07 -9.16
C GLU A 1075 -24.96 41.57 -8.87
N SER A 1076 -24.24 42.30 -9.73
CA SER A 1076 -24.01 43.74 -9.63
C SER A 1076 -23.75 44.35 -11.02
N GLY A 1077 -23.56 45.67 -11.09
CA GLY A 1077 -23.15 46.35 -12.33
C GLY A 1077 -21.72 46.04 -12.79
N ASN A 1078 -20.92 45.29 -12.02
CA ASN A 1078 -19.56 44.89 -12.40
C ASN A 1078 -19.58 43.71 -13.38
N PRO A 1079 -18.89 43.78 -14.53
CA PRO A 1079 -18.78 42.67 -15.50
C PRO A 1079 -18.18 41.38 -14.94
N ASP A 1080 -17.39 41.43 -13.88
CA ASP A 1080 -16.86 40.22 -13.21
C ASP A 1080 -17.96 39.45 -12.43
N ASP A 1081 -19.07 40.11 -12.11
CA ASP A 1081 -20.23 39.51 -11.45
C ASP A 1081 -21.27 38.97 -12.44
N LEU A 1082 -20.95 38.93 -13.74
CA LEU A 1082 -21.76 38.30 -14.79
C LEU A 1082 -21.47 36.80 -14.85
N TYR A 1083 -22.52 35.99 -14.81
CA TYR A 1083 -22.43 34.54 -14.92
C TYR A 1083 -23.33 34.00 -16.02
N ILE A 1084 -22.83 33.00 -16.76
CA ILE A 1084 -23.65 32.21 -17.68
C ILE A 1084 -24.17 30.99 -16.93
N LEU A 1085 -25.48 30.81 -17.00
CA LEU A 1085 -26.19 29.74 -16.30
C LEU A 1085 -26.57 28.60 -17.24
N GLN A 1086 -26.67 28.87 -18.54
CA GLN A 1086 -26.99 27.87 -19.56
C GLN A 1086 -26.64 28.41 -20.95
N THR A 1087 -26.29 27.51 -21.86
CA THR A 1087 -26.22 27.79 -23.31
C THR A 1087 -26.95 26.69 -24.06
N ARG A 1088 -27.54 27.03 -25.21
CA ARG A 1088 -28.17 26.09 -26.14
C ARG A 1088 -27.96 26.56 -27.58
N ASP A 1089 -27.89 25.63 -28.51
CA ASP A 1089 -27.91 25.93 -29.94
C ASP A 1089 -29.26 26.57 -30.32
N LEU A 1090 -29.21 27.62 -31.13
CA LEU A 1090 -30.38 28.27 -31.71
C LEU A 1090 -30.76 27.56 -33.02
N ASP A 1091 -31.88 26.84 -33.02
CA ASP A 1091 -32.45 26.26 -34.23
C ASP A 1091 -33.02 27.38 -35.13
N MET A 1092 -32.27 27.75 -36.18
CA MET A 1092 -32.77 28.67 -37.20
C MET A 1092 -33.72 27.90 -38.13
N ALA A 1093 -35.03 28.10 -37.93
CA ALA A 1093 -36.07 27.44 -38.71
C ALA A 1093 -35.82 27.58 -40.22
N ILE A 1094 -35.84 26.44 -40.93
CA ILE A 1094 -35.76 26.40 -42.38
C ILE A 1094 -37.11 26.88 -42.94
N SER A 1095 -37.05 27.92 -43.77
CA SER A 1095 -38.16 28.51 -44.54
C SER A 1095 -39.16 27.45 -45.04
N GLN A 1096 -40.35 27.39 -44.43
CA GLN A 1096 -41.52 26.68 -44.98
C GLN A 1096 -42.52 27.69 -45.57
N ALA A 1097 -43.28 27.23 -46.57
CA ALA A 1097 -44.36 28.02 -47.17
C ALA A 1097 -45.38 28.42 -46.10
N VAL A 1098 -45.56 29.72 -45.91
CA VAL A 1098 -46.41 30.27 -44.85
C VAL A 1098 -47.84 30.38 -45.38
N THR A 1099 -48.81 29.95 -44.59
CA THR A 1099 -50.23 30.15 -44.92
C THR A 1099 -50.63 31.53 -44.41
N VAL A 1100 -51.27 32.35 -45.24
CA VAL A 1100 -51.77 33.70 -44.90
C VAL A 1100 -53.26 33.81 -45.20
N PHE A 1101 -53.98 34.70 -44.53
CA PHE A 1101 -55.39 34.95 -44.85
C PHE A 1101 -55.49 35.76 -46.15
N SER A 1102 -56.21 35.27 -47.17
CA SER A 1102 -56.32 35.91 -48.49
C SER A 1102 -57.34 37.07 -48.55
N LYS A 1103 -58.01 37.36 -47.43
CA LYS A 1103 -58.97 38.46 -47.29
C LYS A 1103 -58.25 39.67 -46.67
N SER A 1104 -58.59 40.90 -47.07
CA SER A 1104 -58.00 42.11 -46.46
C SER A 1104 -58.38 42.22 -44.97
N VAL A 1105 -57.42 42.62 -44.12
CA VAL A 1105 -57.59 42.76 -42.65
C VAL A 1105 -58.82 43.60 -42.29
N ASP A 1106 -59.15 44.64 -43.07
CA ASP A 1106 -60.30 45.53 -42.86
C ASP A 1106 -61.68 44.85 -43.02
N LYS A 1107 -61.73 43.63 -43.57
CA LYS A 1107 -62.96 42.84 -43.76
C LYS A 1107 -63.04 41.61 -42.85
N MET A 1108 -62.15 41.51 -41.85
CA MET A 1108 -62.17 40.50 -40.80
C MET A 1108 -62.56 41.16 -39.47
N ILE A 1109 -63.30 40.42 -38.64
CA ILE A 1109 -63.72 40.92 -37.31
C ILE A 1109 -62.58 40.68 -36.33
N LEU A 1110 -61.74 41.69 -36.12
CA LEU A 1110 -60.64 41.64 -35.16
C LEU A 1110 -61.19 41.63 -33.72
N THR A 1111 -60.88 40.58 -32.97
CA THR A 1111 -61.33 40.41 -31.58
C THR A 1111 -60.24 40.58 -30.56
N GLY A 1112 -58.96 40.49 -30.95
CA GLY A 1112 -57.83 40.74 -30.05
C GLY A 1112 -56.50 40.86 -30.78
N ARG A 1113 -55.49 41.36 -30.06
CA ARG A 1113 -54.10 41.43 -30.54
C ARG A 1113 -53.14 40.96 -29.45
N GLY A 1114 -52.15 40.17 -29.87
CA GLY A 1114 -51.03 39.73 -29.07
C GLY A 1114 -49.75 39.74 -29.90
N ILE A 1115 -48.84 38.84 -29.56
CA ILE A 1115 -47.57 38.60 -30.24
C ILE A 1115 -47.74 37.32 -31.07
N GLY A 1116 -47.60 37.43 -32.39
CA GLY A 1116 -47.65 36.29 -33.31
C GLY A 1116 -46.38 35.43 -33.23
N ILE A 1117 -46.57 34.12 -33.13
CA ILE A 1117 -45.51 33.12 -32.99
C ILE A 1117 -45.86 31.90 -33.87
N GLY A 1118 -44.86 31.31 -34.55
CA GLY A 1118 -45.07 30.20 -35.49
C GLY A 1118 -45.40 30.63 -36.93
N GLY A 1119 -45.74 31.91 -37.14
CA GLY A 1119 -45.68 32.57 -38.46
C GLY A 1119 -46.81 32.30 -39.45
N SER A 1120 -47.73 31.37 -39.19
CA SER A 1120 -48.83 31.00 -40.13
C SER A 1120 -50.20 31.55 -39.71
N ALA A 1121 -51.14 31.64 -40.63
CA ALA A 1121 -52.56 31.84 -40.38
C ALA A 1121 -53.26 30.48 -40.15
N LEU A 1122 -54.18 30.43 -39.18
CA LEU A 1122 -54.92 29.21 -38.83
C LEU A 1122 -56.38 29.53 -38.52
N ASN A 1123 -57.30 28.75 -39.09
CA ASN A 1123 -58.70 28.70 -38.65
C ASN A 1123 -58.90 27.47 -37.77
N GLY A 1124 -59.64 27.61 -36.67
CA GLY A 1124 -59.95 26.46 -35.82
C GLY A 1124 -61.12 26.69 -34.87
N ARG A 1125 -61.23 25.78 -33.90
CA ARG A 1125 -62.26 25.80 -32.86
C ARG A 1125 -61.66 25.92 -31.47
N VAL A 1126 -62.29 26.71 -30.62
CA VAL A 1126 -61.85 26.96 -29.23
C VAL A 1126 -61.96 25.69 -28.38
N ALA A 1127 -60.89 25.36 -27.66
CA ALA A 1127 -60.82 24.33 -26.62
C ALA A 1127 -60.09 24.87 -25.38
N PHE A 1128 -60.42 24.35 -24.19
CA PHE A 1128 -59.78 24.77 -22.93
C PHE A 1128 -59.00 23.64 -22.23
N ASP A 1129 -59.35 22.37 -22.49
CA ASP A 1129 -58.69 21.19 -21.92
C ASP A 1129 -58.58 19.99 -22.88
N LEU A 1130 -57.96 18.89 -22.42
CA LEU A 1130 -57.78 17.64 -23.19
C LEU A 1130 -59.11 17.00 -23.60
N ASP A 1131 -60.11 17.04 -22.73
CA ASP A 1131 -61.42 16.44 -23.00
C ASP A 1131 -62.13 17.19 -24.14
N ASP A 1132 -62.04 18.52 -24.15
CA ASP A 1132 -62.55 19.35 -25.24
C ASP A 1132 -61.83 19.05 -26.56
N ILE A 1133 -60.50 18.94 -26.55
CA ILE A 1133 -59.70 18.61 -27.73
C ILE A 1133 -60.12 17.24 -28.30
N ALA A 1134 -60.21 16.22 -27.45
CA ALA A 1134 -60.61 14.87 -27.86
C ALA A 1134 -62.05 14.85 -28.42
N GLN A 1135 -62.98 15.57 -27.78
CA GLN A 1135 -64.36 15.69 -28.26
C GLN A 1135 -64.44 16.42 -29.61
N LEU A 1136 -63.70 17.53 -29.77
CA LEU A 1136 -63.69 18.31 -31.00
C LEU A 1136 -63.04 17.56 -32.15
N ARG A 1137 -61.91 16.87 -31.93
CA ARG A 1137 -61.28 16.02 -32.95
C ARG A 1137 -62.20 14.87 -33.40
N LYS A 1138 -63.00 14.29 -32.48
CA LYS A 1138 -63.99 13.27 -32.83
C LYS A 1138 -65.19 13.83 -33.61
N LYS A 1139 -65.63 15.05 -33.29
CA LYS A 1139 -66.82 15.68 -33.88
C LYS A 1139 -66.53 16.42 -35.19
N TYR A 1140 -65.34 16.98 -35.34
CA TYR A 1140 -64.87 17.78 -36.47
C TYR A 1140 -63.44 17.37 -36.88
N PRO A 1141 -63.25 16.18 -37.47
CA PRO A 1141 -61.92 15.63 -37.74
C PRO A 1141 -61.08 16.46 -38.74
N GLU A 1142 -61.74 17.26 -39.58
CA GLU A 1142 -61.11 18.10 -40.62
C GLU A 1142 -60.89 19.57 -40.18
N GLU A 1143 -61.35 19.95 -38.97
CA GLU A 1143 -61.17 21.32 -38.47
C GLU A 1143 -60.07 21.35 -37.40
N SER A 1144 -59.23 22.38 -37.45
CA SER A 1144 -58.15 22.54 -36.48
C SER A 1144 -58.68 22.93 -35.09
N VAL A 1145 -57.99 22.52 -34.04
CA VAL A 1145 -58.32 22.83 -32.64
C VAL A 1145 -57.35 23.88 -32.10
N ILE A 1146 -57.89 24.98 -31.56
CA ILE A 1146 -57.13 26.09 -30.98
C ILE A 1146 -57.32 26.08 -29.46
N LEU A 1147 -56.25 25.77 -28.74
CA LEU A 1147 -56.21 25.78 -27.28
C LEU A 1147 -56.14 27.22 -26.77
N VAL A 1148 -57.04 27.58 -25.86
CA VAL A 1148 -57.09 28.90 -25.23
C VAL A 1148 -56.78 28.76 -23.74
N ARG A 1149 -55.76 29.47 -23.26
CA ARG A 1149 -55.34 29.44 -21.85
C ARG A 1149 -55.09 30.84 -21.30
N PRO A 1150 -55.31 31.11 -19.99
CA PRO A 1150 -54.96 32.41 -19.40
C PRO A 1150 -53.45 32.69 -19.47
N ASP A 1151 -52.65 31.69 -19.14
CA ASP A 1151 -51.21 31.58 -19.33
C ASP A 1151 -50.86 30.14 -19.71
N THR A 1152 -49.60 29.88 -20.05
CA THR A 1152 -49.15 28.50 -20.31
C THR A 1152 -48.28 28.07 -19.18
N VAL A 1153 -48.75 27.06 -18.47
CA VAL A 1153 -47.96 26.40 -17.47
C VAL A 1153 -47.30 25.17 -18.07
N PRO A 1154 -46.18 24.73 -17.49
CA PRO A 1154 -45.45 23.61 -18.04
C PRO A 1154 -46.28 22.31 -18.13
N ASP A 1155 -47.31 22.17 -17.30
CA ASP A 1155 -48.24 21.03 -17.25
C ASP A 1155 -49.18 20.96 -18.46
N ASP A 1156 -49.33 22.05 -19.22
CA ASP A 1156 -50.17 22.11 -20.41
C ASP A 1156 -49.60 21.34 -21.61
N ILE A 1157 -48.40 20.72 -21.50
CA ILE A 1157 -47.70 20.16 -22.65
C ILE A 1157 -48.47 19.04 -23.36
N ALA A 1158 -49.17 18.19 -22.60
CA ALA A 1158 -49.97 17.12 -23.16
C ALA A 1158 -51.09 17.68 -24.05
N MET A 1159 -51.68 18.82 -23.64
CA MET A 1159 -52.67 19.54 -24.45
C MET A 1159 -52.01 20.14 -25.69
N ILE A 1160 -50.85 20.79 -25.54
CA ILE A 1160 -50.16 21.45 -26.64
C ILE A 1160 -49.80 20.45 -27.75
N PHE A 1161 -49.30 19.25 -27.42
CA PHE A 1161 -49.01 18.21 -28.41
C PHE A 1161 -50.23 17.76 -29.22
N GLU A 1162 -51.42 17.85 -28.64
CA GLU A 1162 -52.67 17.41 -29.25
C GLU A 1162 -53.43 18.56 -29.95
N THR A 1163 -52.86 19.77 -30.01
CA THR A 1163 -53.52 20.97 -30.58
C THR A 1163 -52.85 21.48 -31.84
N ASP A 1164 -53.61 22.20 -32.67
CA ASP A 1164 -53.11 22.73 -33.94
C ASP A 1164 -52.75 24.23 -33.84
N GLY A 1165 -53.32 24.93 -32.84
CA GLY A 1165 -52.98 26.32 -32.53
C GLY A 1165 -53.13 26.68 -31.06
N LEU A 1166 -52.43 27.74 -30.62
CA LEU A 1166 -52.37 28.18 -29.23
C LEU A 1166 -52.67 29.67 -29.08
N LEU A 1167 -53.55 30.04 -28.15
CA LEU A 1167 -53.87 31.42 -27.79
C LEU A 1167 -53.74 31.62 -26.29
N THR A 1168 -52.89 32.56 -25.86
CA THR A 1168 -52.64 32.85 -24.43
C THR A 1168 -52.81 34.32 -24.08
N GLY A 1169 -53.31 34.58 -22.87
CA GLY A 1169 -53.54 35.94 -22.37
C GLY A 1169 -52.25 36.62 -21.89
N LYS A 1170 -51.37 35.85 -21.24
CA LYS A 1170 -50.05 36.28 -20.74
C LYS A 1170 -48.91 35.52 -21.44
N GLY A 1171 -47.69 36.05 -21.36
CA GLY A 1171 -46.47 35.39 -21.84
C GLY A 1171 -45.79 36.07 -23.03
N GLY A 1172 -44.55 36.53 -22.87
CA GLY A 1172 -43.79 37.24 -23.90
C GLY A 1172 -43.31 36.38 -25.09
N ALA A 1173 -42.62 36.99 -26.06
CA ALA A 1173 -42.05 36.32 -27.23
C ALA A 1173 -41.00 35.23 -26.91
N THR A 1174 -40.51 35.23 -25.68
CA THR A 1174 -39.49 34.34 -25.10
C THR A 1174 -40.06 33.45 -23.99
N SER A 1175 -41.39 33.44 -23.80
CA SER A 1175 -42.07 32.61 -22.81
C SER A 1175 -42.00 31.11 -23.15
N HIS A 1176 -42.29 30.25 -22.16
CA HIS A 1176 -42.33 28.80 -22.37
C HIS A 1176 -43.30 28.39 -23.50
N ALA A 1177 -44.50 28.99 -23.59
CA ALA A 1177 -45.42 28.82 -24.72
C ALA A 1177 -44.76 29.17 -26.06
N ALA A 1178 -44.18 30.36 -26.13
CA ALA A 1178 -43.60 30.89 -27.34
C ALA A 1178 -42.52 29.97 -27.90
N VAL A 1179 -41.59 29.55 -27.05
CA VAL A 1179 -40.48 28.68 -27.43
C VAL A 1179 -40.97 27.28 -27.81
N THR A 1180 -41.91 26.72 -27.04
CA THR A 1180 -42.45 25.37 -27.28
C THR A 1180 -43.25 25.32 -28.58
N ALA A 1181 -44.11 26.31 -28.83
CA ALA A 1181 -44.93 26.39 -30.03
C ALA A 1181 -44.09 26.52 -31.30
N VAL A 1182 -43.03 27.35 -31.30
CA VAL A 1182 -42.10 27.45 -32.44
C VAL A 1182 -41.44 26.11 -32.73
N ARG A 1183 -41.00 25.40 -31.68
CA ARG A 1183 -40.32 24.11 -31.82
C ARG A 1183 -41.22 23.01 -32.38
N LEU A 1184 -42.51 23.05 -32.03
CA LEU A 1184 -43.53 22.12 -32.51
C LEU A 1184 -44.19 22.55 -33.83
N GLY A 1185 -43.87 23.74 -34.35
CA GLY A 1185 -44.50 24.29 -35.56
C GLY A 1185 -45.98 24.69 -35.38
N ILE A 1186 -46.40 24.95 -34.14
CA ILE A 1186 -47.80 25.28 -33.80
C ILE A 1186 -48.04 26.79 -34.01
N THR A 1187 -49.11 27.13 -34.73
CA THR A 1187 -49.49 28.53 -34.97
C THR A 1187 -50.03 29.15 -33.68
N SER A 1188 -49.43 30.26 -33.23
CA SER A 1188 -49.71 30.77 -31.88
C SER A 1188 -49.82 32.29 -31.81
N VAL A 1189 -50.67 32.78 -30.91
CA VAL A 1189 -50.73 34.19 -30.50
C VAL A 1189 -50.62 34.25 -28.98
N VAL A 1190 -49.58 34.91 -28.48
CA VAL A 1190 -49.29 34.99 -27.05
C VAL A 1190 -49.41 36.43 -26.53
N ASN A 1191 -49.48 36.63 -25.21
CA ASN A 1191 -49.64 37.96 -24.59
C ASN A 1191 -50.87 38.75 -25.11
N CYS A 1192 -51.98 38.06 -25.37
CA CYS A 1192 -53.22 38.73 -25.78
C CYS A 1192 -53.88 39.37 -24.55
N THR A 1193 -53.44 40.58 -24.17
CA THR A 1193 -53.90 41.26 -22.94
C THR A 1193 -55.41 41.50 -22.87
N SER A 1194 -56.12 41.48 -24.00
CA SER A 1194 -57.58 41.57 -24.08
C SER A 1194 -58.30 40.24 -23.85
N LEU A 1195 -57.57 39.14 -23.67
CA LEU A 1195 -58.09 37.80 -23.42
C LEU A 1195 -58.31 37.59 -21.92
N ASP A 1196 -59.54 37.27 -21.57
CA ASP A 1196 -60.00 36.93 -20.23
C ASP A 1196 -60.57 35.51 -20.29
N VAL A 1197 -59.92 34.55 -19.62
CA VAL A 1197 -60.25 33.12 -19.70
C VAL A 1197 -60.81 32.66 -18.37
N ASP A 1198 -61.96 32.01 -18.41
CA ASP A 1198 -62.59 31.35 -17.27
C ASP A 1198 -62.62 29.84 -17.58
N GLU A 1199 -61.65 29.13 -17.00
CA GLU A 1199 -61.44 27.70 -17.25
C GLU A 1199 -62.56 26.83 -16.65
N GLU A 1200 -63.14 27.26 -15.53
CA GLU A 1200 -64.19 26.51 -14.82
C GLU A 1200 -65.50 26.53 -15.60
N SER A 1201 -65.87 27.69 -16.15
CA SER A 1201 -67.03 27.83 -17.04
C SER A 1201 -66.76 27.43 -18.50
N LYS A 1202 -65.50 27.13 -18.85
CA LYS A 1202 -65.03 26.86 -20.22
C LYS A 1202 -65.44 27.95 -21.22
N THR A 1203 -65.22 29.21 -20.84
CA THR A 1203 -65.49 30.37 -21.70
C THR A 1203 -64.30 31.32 -21.76
N CYS A 1204 -64.18 32.06 -22.86
CA CYS A 1204 -63.22 33.17 -22.93
C CYS A 1204 -63.82 34.40 -23.59
N ARG A 1205 -63.38 35.57 -23.12
CA ARG A 1205 -63.77 36.87 -23.63
C ARG A 1205 -62.57 37.56 -24.27
N LEU A 1206 -62.77 38.03 -25.49
CA LEU A 1206 -61.83 38.85 -26.26
C LEU A 1206 -62.50 40.17 -26.58
N ASN A 1207 -62.11 41.23 -25.88
CA ASN A 1207 -62.80 42.52 -25.90
C ASN A 1207 -64.31 42.37 -25.59
N GLU A 1208 -65.18 42.63 -26.57
CA GLU A 1208 -66.64 42.53 -26.44
C GLU A 1208 -67.23 41.17 -26.87
N TYR A 1209 -66.38 40.23 -27.31
CA TYR A 1209 -66.81 38.94 -27.87
C TYR A 1209 -66.56 37.78 -26.90
N LEU A 1210 -67.62 37.03 -26.59
CA LEU A 1210 -67.58 35.78 -25.82
C LEU A 1210 -67.44 34.58 -26.77
N PHE A 1211 -66.56 33.65 -26.44
CA PHE A 1211 -66.34 32.38 -27.13
C PHE A 1211 -66.52 31.20 -26.15
N ASN A 1212 -67.19 30.16 -26.61
CA ASN A 1212 -67.41 28.90 -25.90
C ASN A 1212 -66.63 27.76 -26.60
N VAL A 1213 -66.56 26.60 -25.95
CA VAL A 1213 -66.02 25.38 -26.54
C VAL A 1213 -66.65 25.09 -27.90
N GLY A 1214 -65.80 24.93 -28.91
CA GLY A 1214 -66.20 24.63 -30.28
C GLY A 1214 -66.53 25.85 -31.15
N ASP A 1215 -66.54 27.08 -30.62
CA ASP A 1215 -66.74 28.29 -31.42
C ASP A 1215 -65.59 28.51 -32.39
N LYS A 1216 -65.91 29.05 -33.57
CA LYS A 1216 -64.94 29.29 -34.65
C LYS A 1216 -64.09 30.52 -34.37
N ILE A 1217 -62.78 30.34 -34.40
CA ILE A 1217 -61.78 31.39 -34.16
C ILE A 1217 -60.65 31.26 -35.19
N ALA A 1218 -60.11 32.40 -35.61
CA ALA A 1218 -58.98 32.46 -36.54
C ALA A 1218 -57.84 33.24 -35.89
N ILE A 1219 -56.62 32.70 -35.98
CA ILE A 1219 -55.42 33.31 -35.41
C ILE A 1219 -54.37 33.53 -36.51
N ASP A 1220 -53.68 34.66 -36.41
CA ASP A 1220 -52.58 35.05 -37.30
C ASP A 1220 -51.28 35.03 -36.49
N GLY A 1221 -50.50 33.97 -36.66
CA GLY A 1221 -49.19 33.78 -36.01
C GLY A 1221 -48.07 34.66 -36.59
N ASN A 1222 -48.32 35.46 -37.62
CA ASN A 1222 -47.35 36.43 -38.15
C ASN A 1222 -47.62 37.84 -37.60
N LEU A 1223 -48.87 38.31 -37.69
CA LEU A 1223 -49.27 39.64 -37.23
C LEU A 1223 -49.71 39.69 -35.75
N GLY A 1224 -49.96 38.53 -35.13
CA GLY A 1224 -50.46 38.44 -33.76
C GLY A 1224 -51.93 38.82 -33.60
N ASN A 1225 -52.72 38.76 -34.68
CA ASN A 1225 -54.13 39.13 -34.67
C ASN A 1225 -55.02 37.92 -34.39
N VAL A 1226 -56.12 38.14 -33.67
CA VAL A 1226 -57.17 37.14 -33.42
C VAL A 1226 -58.47 37.64 -34.00
N TYR A 1227 -59.19 36.79 -34.74
CA TYR A 1227 -60.42 37.12 -35.43
C TYR A 1227 -61.57 36.16 -35.09
N LYS A 1228 -62.80 36.67 -35.15
CA LYS A 1228 -64.02 35.87 -34.97
C LYS A 1228 -64.40 35.15 -36.27
N GLY A 1229 -64.64 33.84 -36.20
CA GLY A 1229 -65.02 33.01 -37.35
C GLY A 1229 -63.83 32.45 -38.12
N ASN A 1230 -64.10 31.83 -39.28
CA ASN A 1230 -63.07 31.29 -40.17
C ASN A 1230 -62.97 32.14 -41.44
N TYR A 1231 -61.76 32.29 -41.98
CA TYR A 1231 -61.48 33.11 -43.17
C TYR A 1231 -60.72 32.32 -44.25
N PRO A 1232 -60.86 32.65 -45.55
CA PRO A 1232 -60.10 32.00 -46.61
C PRO A 1232 -58.58 32.17 -46.43
N MET A 1233 -57.82 31.11 -46.70
CA MET A 1233 -56.36 31.06 -46.52
C MET A 1233 -55.67 30.69 -47.84
N GLU A 1234 -54.47 31.23 -48.08
CA GLU A 1234 -53.61 30.92 -49.23
C GLU A 1234 -52.15 30.68 -48.81
N LYS A 1235 -51.37 29.98 -49.64
CA LYS A 1235 -49.95 29.70 -49.37
C LYS A 1235 -49.07 30.70 -50.09
N GLU A 1236 -48.21 31.40 -49.36
CA GLU A 1236 -47.25 32.35 -49.92
C GLU A 1236 -45.81 31.76 -49.88
N GLN A 1237 -45.08 31.83 -51.00
CA GLN A 1237 -43.67 31.42 -51.10
C GLN A 1237 -42.76 32.65 -51.01
N ASN A 1238 -41.93 32.75 -49.98
CA ASN A 1238 -40.97 33.84 -49.81
C ASN A 1238 -39.62 33.46 -50.46
N TYR A 1239 -39.38 33.89 -51.70
CA TYR A 1239 -38.08 33.70 -52.37
C TYR A 1239 -37.05 34.73 -51.85
N ASN A 1240 -35.97 34.28 -51.20
CA ASN A 1240 -34.75 35.08 -51.04
C ASN A 1240 -33.56 34.23 -51.52
N GLU A 1241 -33.13 34.46 -52.76
CA GLU A 1241 -31.96 33.82 -53.38
C GLU A 1241 -30.63 34.39 -52.83
N PHE A 1242 -29.70 33.48 -52.55
CA PHE A 1242 -28.29 33.76 -52.28
C PHE A 1242 -27.58 34.24 -53.56
N ARG A 1243 -26.89 35.39 -53.51
CA ARG A 1243 -25.72 35.65 -54.35
C ARG A 1243 -24.52 35.85 -53.42
N TYR A 1244 -23.57 34.93 -53.59
CA TYR A 1244 -22.27 34.68 -52.94
C TYR A 1244 -21.72 35.72 -51.96
#